data_AF-A0A3M6V7W2-F1
#
_entry.id   AF-A0A3M6V7W2-F1
#
_cell.length_a   1.000
_cell.length_b   1.000
_cell.length_c   1.000
_cell.angle_alpha   90.00
_cell.angle_beta   90.00
_cell.angle_gamma   90.00
#
_symmetry.space_group_name_H-M   'P 1'
#
loop_
_entity.id
_entity.type
_entity.pdbx_description
1 polymer ?
#
loop_
_entity_poly.entity_id
_entity_poly.type
_entity_poly.pdbx_seq_one_letter_code
_entity_poly.pdbx_strand_id
1 'polypeptide(L)'
;MNQIRAKNYYTQQFQRIQQQTNMSRLLYFSNVAPTFYESNYLAIVQDSSVYRVRACFFIGLVGLTTLYMNEWRSDKWSKSETNGRSDEDETAIMVMTFGVMLPSFLLGFLATFTSIGRKYLENVTAIVFVVVAAMMIAKKPVEKVKGPVIPLLILLIPVFGITRMRYVKSCCIGCGCFFSYLIVMMSVRNTLPVPSTFDSYTDISYQAINYGITAIGGMVSQYRQELLRRRNFCLQLPFSGTMDADAVAEIKTDKFSKKTLMHRWSLKFRHPEVEECFYRYWYLIDPFPYENPNSGSLHQGVFRTIRFAVWTLLLNQLVLLLQDIKFLKVTKDSLVDDSDLTYALVLRFGVTVPLYFSAALFMYFLGKAFYARWVKESEDAKNAALTRDSMVSVGIKYSDVDLERKSDMLVEVARSTQGTPRMKVVVEAAQVKHATKERVYDILINKGGYVRSTQIFSSVVIACHVCCMGILLLAVSTGPKVDAYLKTQKTVPGQPKPVYYMGFLNAVLFAHRSGFRVRFIYATYTTFVVALGIIIAASSMSPAHYQQYAGYVSVIFLMGMMISHEEESLRRTFFVLKSIRTLEFEEWFSVVLRIQGWVKERFRKKLRDVRSKGSKDMDNSRNMATAAPVTINTSAQMAFASRLGMYSQMFNIIIAIADVITSSL
;
A
#
# COMPACT_ATOMS: atom_id res chain seq x y z
N MET A 1 -9.47 -17.50 -33.12
CA MET A 1 -10.66 -17.79 -32.28
C MET A 1 -10.46 -18.89 -31.23
N ASN A 2 -9.80 -20.01 -31.53
CA ASN A 2 -9.61 -21.12 -30.57
C ASN A 2 -8.74 -20.75 -29.35
N GLN A 3 -7.65 -19.98 -29.53
CA GLN A 3 -6.83 -19.49 -28.42
C GLN A 3 -7.57 -18.52 -27.48
N ILE A 4 -8.47 -17.69 -28.02
CA ILE A 4 -9.27 -16.76 -27.20
C ILE A 4 -10.30 -17.52 -26.35
N ARG A 5 -10.97 -18.53 -26.93
CA ARG A 5 -11.87 -19.40 -26.16
C ARG A 5 -11.13 -20.21 -25.10
N ALA A 6 -9.94 -20.73 -25.40
CA ALA A 6 -9.11 -21.43 -24.42
C ALA A 6 -8.66 -20.52 -23.28
N LYS A 7 -8.19 -19.29 -23.59
CA LYS A 7 -7.82 -18.28 -22.59
C LYS A 7 -9.00 -17.86 -21.71
N ASN A 8 -10.19 -17.68 -22.29
CA ASN A 8 -11.40 -17.33 -21.54
C ASN A 8 -11.84 -18.50 -20.65
N TYR A 9 -11.78 -19.73 -21.15
CA TYR A 9 -12.08 -20.92 -20.36
C TYR A 9 -11.08 -21.11 -19.21
N TYR A 10 -9.78 -20.95 -19.47
CA TYR A 10 -8.72 -20.94 -18.47
C TYR A 10 -9.01 -19.94 -17.34
N THR A 11 -9.31 -18.69 -17.73
CA THR A 11 -9.61 -17.62 -16.77
C THR A 11 -10.86 -17.92 -15.96
N GLN A 12 -11.91 -18.45 -16.60
CA GLN A 12 -13.15 -18.83 -15.93
C GLN A 12 -12.97 -20.00 -14.95
N GLN A 13 -12.18 -21.03 -15.30
CA GLN A 13 -11.93 -22.16 -14.40
C GLN A 13 -11.10 -21.72 -13.19
N PHE A 14 -10.05 -20.92 -13.40
CA PHE A 14 -9.25 -20.39 -12.31
C PHE A 14 -10.06 -19.49 -11.36
N GLN A 15 -10.97 -18.68 -11.92
CA GLN A 15 -11.91 -17.88 -11.14
C GLN A 15 -12.90 -18.76 -10.36
N ARG A 16 -13.42 -19.85 -10.95
CA ARG A 16 -14.33 -20.78 -10.27
C ARG A 16 -13.66 -21.49 -9.08
N ILE A 17 -12.40 -21.87 -9.21
CA ILE A 17 -11.63 -22.50 -8.12
C ILE A 17 -11.51 -21.53 -6.93
N GLN A 18 -11.30 -20.24 -7.18
CA GLN A 18 -11.28 -19.25 -6.10
C GLN A 18 -12.66 -18.92 -5.55
N GLN A 19 -13.70 -18.96 -6.39
CA GLN A 19 -15.09 -18.83 -5.96
C GLN A 19 -15.53 -19.95 -5.01
N GLN A 20 -14.86 -21.12 -5.00
CA GLN A 20 -15.14 -22.18 -4.02
C GLN A 20 -14.99 -21.69 -2.57
N THR A 21 -14.14 -20.69 -2.32
CA THR A 21 -13.93 -20.13 -0.97
C THR A 21 -14.83 -18.94 -0.63
N ASN A 22 -15.61 -18.44 -1.61
CA ASN A 22 -16.58 -17.35 -1.56
C ASN A 22 -16.39 -16.38 -0.37
N MET A 23 -15.43 -15.47 -0.46
CA MET A 23 -15.06 -14.59 0.64
C MET A 23 -16.00 -13.38 0.73
N SER A 24 -16.57 -13.17 1.92
CA SER A 24 -17.44 -12.05 2.24
C SER A 24 -16.72 -10.69 2.19
N ARG A 25 -17.47 -9.58 2.16
CA ARG A 25 -16.89 -8.23 2.19
C ARG A 25 -16.09 -7.93 3.46
N LEU A 26 -16.40 -8.62 4.57
CA LEU A 26 -15.69 -8.56 5.85
C LEU A 26 -14.49 -9.52 5.91
N LEU A 27 -14.14 -10.13 4.78
CA LEU A 27 -13.02 -11.05 4.58
C LEU A 27 -13.17 -12.44 5.22
N TYR A 28 -14.33 -12.78 5.79
CA TYR A 28 -14.60 -14.16 6.22
C TYR A 28 -14.91 -15.09 5.04
N PHE A 29 -14.44 -16.35 5.10
CA PHE A 29 -14.84 -17.41 4.16
C PHE A 29 -16.32 -17.79 4.35
N SER A 30 -17.01 -18.26 3.30
CA SER A 30 -18.47 -18.48 3.34
C SER A 30 -18.93 -19.63 4.24
N ASN A 31 -20.23 -19.60 4.56
CA ASN A 31 -20.94 -20.50 5.46
C ASN A 31 -21.10 -21.95 4.96
N VAL A 32 -20.49 -22.36 3.83
CA VAL A 32 -20.59 -23.75 3.35
C VAL A 32 -19.68 -24.71 4.16
N ALA A 33 -18.55 -24.21 4.67
CA ALA A 33 -17.70 -24.92 5.65
C ALA A 33 -16.86 -23.92 6.49
N PRO A 34 -17.50 -23.00 7.24
CA PRO A 34 -16.83 -21.86 7.87
C PRO A 34 -15.86 -22.29 8.97
N THR A 35 -16.15 -23.38 9.66
CA THR A 35 -15.32 -23.89 10.78
C THR A 35 -14.02 -24.54 10.32
N PHE A 36 -13.95 -25.06 9.08
CA PHE A 36 -12.75 -25.75 8.60
C PHE A 36 -11.73 -24.78 7.99
N TYR A 37 -12.14 -23.91 7.06
CA TYR A 37 -11.20 -23.00 6.39
C TYR A 37 -10.73 -21.85 7.27
N GLU A 38 -11.62 -21.25 8.07
CA GLU A 38 -11.26 -20.11 8.93
C GLU A 38 -10.36 -20.56 10.10
N SER A 39 -10.58 -21.74 10.68
CA SER A 39 -9.75 -22.27 11.77
C SER A 39 -8.34 -22.62 11.30
N ASN A 40 -8.21 -23.27 10.13
CA ASN A 40 -6.93 -23.58 9.51
C ASN A 40 -6.17 -22.32 9.10
N TYR A 41 -6.87 -21.34 8.50
CA TYR A 41 -6.28 -20.03 8.20
C TYR A 41 -5.77 -19.35 9.47
N LEU A 42 -6.58 -19.33 10.54
CA LEU A 42 -6.21 -18.72 11.81
C LEU A 42 -4.97 -19.39 12.43
N ALA A 43 -4.91 -20.71 12.43
CA ALA A 43 -3.78 -21.45 12.98
C ALA A 43 -2.46 -21.12 12.24
N ILE A 44 -2.48 -21.10 10.90
CA ILE A 44 -1.31 -20.74 10.08
C ILE A 44 -0.90 -19.28 10.32
N VAL A 45 -1.87 -18.37 10.40
CA VAL A 45 -1.61 -16.95 10.63
C VAL A 45 -1.00 -16.73 12.02
N GLN A 46 -1.54 -17.38 13.06
CA GLN A 46 -1.03 -17.27 14.42
C GLN A 46 0.42 -17.74 14.50
N ASP A 47 0.73 -18.95 14.01
CA ASP A 47 2.08 -19.51 14.05
C ASP A 47 3.10 -18.64 13.30
N SER A 48 2.74 -18.20 12.10
CA SER A 48 3.61 -17.34 11.28
C SER A 48 3.74 -15.89 11.79
N SER A 49 2.90 -15.46 12.74
CA SER A 49 2.89 -14.10 13.30
C SER A 49 3.67 -13.97 14.62
N VAL A 50 4.01 -15.08 15.29
CA VAL A 50 4.63 -15.09 16.63
C VAL A 50 5.83 -14.16 16.74
N TYR A 51 6.82 -14.29 15.85
CA TYR A 51 8.03 -13.47 15.90
C TYR A 51 7.77 -11.97 15.72
N ARG A 52 6.72 -11.62 14.99
CA ARG A 52 6.35 -10.21 14.73
C ARG A 52 5.62 -9.61 15.91
N VAL A 53 4.71 -10.38 16.51
CA VAL A 53 4.04 -9.98 17.76
C VAL A 53 5.08 -9.80 18.87
N ARG A 54 6.06 -10.71 18.97
CA ARG A 54 7.21 -10.56 19.89
C ARG A 54 7.99 -9.28 19.64
N ALA A 55 8.41 -9.03 18.40
CA ALA A 55 9.14 -7.80 18.05
C ALA A 55 8.32 -6.55 18.36
N CYS A 56 7.02 -6.58 18.06
CA CYS A 56 6.10 -5.47 18.35
C CYS A 56 5.98 -5.20 19.86
N PHE A 57 5.74 -6.22 20.67
CA PHE A 57 5.65 -6.07 22.12
C PHE A 57 6.98 -5.63 22.73
N PHE A 58 8.11 -6.13 22.22
CA PHE A 58 9.43 -5.69 22.66
C PHE A 58 9.69 -4.22 22.32
N ILE A 59 9.41 -3.79 21.09
CA ILE A 59 9.54 -2.38 20.67
C ILE A 59 8.61 -1.49 21.51
N GLY A 60 7.36 -1.92 21.74
CA GLY A 60 6.40 -1.20 22.59
C GLY A 60 6.87 -1.09 24.03
N LEU A 61 7.35 -2.19 24.62
CA LEU A 61 7.89 -2.23 25.99
C LEU A 61 9.09 -1.31 26.14
N VAL A 62 10.12 -1.45 25.29
CA VAL A 62 11.34 -0.64 25.36
C VAL A 62 11.04 0.83 25.07
N GLY A 63 10.22 1.12 24.05
CA GLY A 63 9.85 2.48 23.68
C GLY A 63 9.08 3.21 24.78
N LEU A 64 8.06 2.57 25.36
CA LEU A 64 7.29 3.15 26.46
C LEU A 64 8.09 3.22 27.75
N THR A 65 8.92 2.21 28.06
CA THR A 65 9.79 2.26 29.24
C THR A 65 10.74 3.44 29.15
N THR A 66 11.36 3.66 27.98
CA THR A 66 12.27 4.79 27.76
C THR A 66 11.54 6.13 27.91
N LEU A 67 10.33 6.24 27.34
CA LEU A 67 9.51 7.44 27.44
C LEU A 67 9.13 7.74 28.90
N TYR A 68 8.53 6.77 29.59
CA TYR A 68 8.03 6.95 30.95
C TYR A 68 9.15 7.10 31.98
N MET A 69 10.28 6.42 31.79
CA MET A 69 11.48 6.65 32.61
C MET A 69 12.02 8.08 32.43
N ASN A 70 11.97 8.62 31.20
CA ASN A 70 12.38 10.00 30.95
C ASN A 70 11.38 11.02 31.56
N GLU A 71 10.08 10.77 31.44
CA GLU A 71 9.03 11.60 32.06
C GLU A 71 9.16 11.60 33.58
N TRP A 72 9.40 10.45 34.18
CA TRP A 72 9.61 10.30 35.62
C TRP A 72 10.87 11.01 36.10
N ARG A 73 12.02 10.81 35.45
CA ARG A 73 13.28 11.47 35.80
C ARG A 73 13.26 12.99 35.63
N SER A 74 12.37 13.49 34.79
CA SER A 74 12.20 14.93 34.53
C SER A 74 11.11 15.54 35.42
N ASP A 75 10.65 14.82 36.45
CA ASP A 75 9.59 15.22 37.39
C ASP A 75 8.32 15.76 36.73
N LYS A 76 7.97 15.25 35.54
CA LYS A 76 6.80 15.74 34.79
C LYS A 76 5.47 15.41 35.44
N TRP A 77 5.45 14.41 36.32
CA TRP A 77 4.24 13.90 36.98
C TRP A 77 4.07 14.44 38.39
N SER A 78 5.03 15.19 38.91
CA SER A 78 4.98 15.73 40.27
C SER A 78 3.73 16.59 40.48
N LYS A 79 3.33 16.73 41.74
CA LYS A 79 2.32 17.70 42.17
C LYS A 79 2.55 19.06 41.53
N SER A 80 1.47 19.65 41.01
CA SER A 80 1.52 20.92 40.29
C SER A 80 0.26 21.71 40.55
N GLU A 81 0.38 22.79 41.33
CA GLU A 81 -0.74 23.68 41.63
C GLU A 81 -1.24 24.41 40.37
N THR A 82 -0.35 24.69 39.41
CA THR A 82 -0.69 25.36 38.16
C THR A 82 -1.65 24.57 37.28
N ASN A 83 -1.56 23.24 37.32
CA ASN A 83 -2.43 22.33 36.55
C ASN A 83 -3.47 21.64 37.44
N GLY A 84 -3.51 21.98 38.73
CA GLY A 84 -4.38 21.37 39.73
C GLY A 84 -4.12 19.87 39.96
N ARG A 85 -2.87 19.40 39.83
CA ARG A 85 -2.47 17.99 40.02
C ARG A 85 -2.13 17.71 41.49
N SER A 86 -2.72 16.66 42.05
CA SER A 86 -2.50 16.20 43.44
C SER A 86 -1.44 15.10 43.54
N ASP A 87 -1.01 14.77 44.76
CA ASP A 87 -0.11 13.65 45.04
C ASP A 87 -0.77 12.28 44.71
N GLU A 88 -2.11 12.22 44.80
CA GLU A 88 -2.89 11.06 44.38
C GLU A 88 -2.85 10.88 42.85
N ASP A 89 -2.88 11.97 42.08
CA ASP A 89 -2.76 11.92 40.62
C ASP A 89 -1.39 11.39 40.19
N GLU A 90 -0.31 11.81 40.85
CA GLU A 90 1.05 11.32 40.60
C GLU A 90 1.13 9.81 40.84
N THR A 91 0.59 9.35 41.97
CA THR A 91 0.53 7.91 42.30
C THR A 91 -0.30 7.15 41.27
N ALA A 92 -1.45 7.69 40.85
CA ALA A 92 -2.29 7.09 39.83
C ALA A 92 -1.56 6.99 38.47
N ILE A 93 -0.81 8.02 38.06
CA ILE A 93 0.01 7.98 36.84
C ILE A 93 1.08 6.88 36.92
N MET A 94 1.77 6.75 38.04
CA MET A 94 2.76 5.69 38.25
C MET A 94 2.12 4.29 38.20
N VAL A 95 0.97 4.10 38.85
CA VAL A 95 0.25 2.81 38.82
C VAL A 95 -0.24 2.47 37.41
N MET A 96 -0.82 3.43 36.68
CA MET A 96 -1.26 3.20 35.30
C MET A 96 -0.10 2.86 34.37
N THR A 97 1.05 3.53 34.52
CA THR A 97 2.23 3.34 33.65
C THR A 97 3.05 2.10 34.00
N PHE A 98 3.65 2.08 35.19
CA PHE A 98 4.53 1.00 35.64
C PHE A 98 3.78 -0.20 36.21
N GLY A 99 2.56 -0.01 36.72
CA GLY A 99 1.74 -1.09 37.28
C GLY A 99 0.85 -1.82 36.25
N VAL A 100 0.39 -1.14 35.18
CA VAL A 100 -0.53 -1.75 34.21
C VAL A 100 0.02 -1.75 32.78
N MET A 101 0.39 -0.61 32.20
CA MET A 101 0.77 -0.53 30.78
C MET A 101 2.03 -1.34 30.44
N LEU A 102 3.13 -1.12 31.16
CA LEU A 102 4.39 -1.84 30.90
C LEU A 102 4.27 -3.35 31.24
N PRO A 103 3.67 -3.74 32.38
CA PRO A 103 3.42 -5.15 32.67
C PRO A 103 2.53 -5.83 31.63
N SER A 104 1.53 -5.14 31.07
CA SER A 104 0.69 -5.71 30.01
C SER A 104 1.50 -6.11 28.77
N PHE A 105 2.46 -5.27 28.34
CA PHE A 105 3.37 -5.64 27.25
C PHE A 105 4.31 -6.78 27.62
N LEU A 106 4.84 -6.78 28.84
CA LEU A 106 5.73 -7.84 29.32
C LEU A 106 5.01 -9.20 29.42
N LEU A 107 3.83 -9.23 30.04
CA LEU A 107 2.98 -10.42 30.14
C LEU A 107 2.54 -10.89 28.76
N GLY A 108 2.15 -9.97 27.88
CA GLY A 108 1.86 -10.28 26.47
C GLY A 108 3.04 -10.92 25.75
N PHE A 109 4.25 -10.39 25.94
CA PHE A 109 5.49 -10.93 25.39
C PHE A 109 5.80 -12.32 25.91
N LEU A 110 5.74 -12.53 27.23
CA LEU A 110 5.96 -13.83 27.86
C LEU A 110 4.91 -14.85 27.43
N ALA A 111 3.64 -14.45 27.29
CA ALA A 111 2.58 -15.31 26.80
C ALA A 111 2.87 -15.87 25.40
N THR A 112 3.60 -15.14 24.53
CA THR A 112 3.97 -15.67 23.21
C THR A 112 4.93 -16.87 23.25
N PHE A 113 5.58 -17.16 24.38
CA PHE A 113 6.45 -18.33 24.54
C PHE A 113 5.69 -19.58 24.99
N THR A 114 4.49 -19.41 25.56
CA THR A 114 3.66 -20.54 26.01
C THR A 114 2.89 -21.17 24.84
N SER A 115 2.52 -22.45 24.96
CA SER A 115 1.69 -23.14 23.96
C SER A 115 0.29 -22.54 23.87
N ILE A 116 -0.31 -22.22 25.02
CA ILE A 116 -1.64 -21.61 25.13
C ILE A 116 -1.64 -20.21 24.51
N GLY A 117 -0.65 -19.38 24.83
CA GLY A 117 -0.56 -18.03 24.28
C GLY A 117 -0.32 -18.03 22.77
N ARG A 118 0.40 -19.01 22.22
CA ARG A 118 0.51 -19.19 20.76
C ARG A 118 -0.81 -19.60 20.10
N LYS A 119 -1.58 -20.50 20.73
CA LYS A 119 -2.90 -20.93 20.24
C LYS A 119 -3.94 -19.80 20.26
N TYR A 120 -3.85 -18.88 21.22
CA TYR A 120 -4.77 -17.75 21.36
C TYR A 120 -4.10 -16.39 21.10
N LEU A 121 -3.04 -16.37 20.28
CA LEU A 121 -2.17 -15.20 20.09
C LEU A 121 -2.93 -13.93 19.67
N GLU A 122 -3.93 -14.08 18.80
CA GLU A 122 -4.79 -12.97 18.36
C GLU A 122 -5.53 -12.32 19.54
N ASN A 123 -6.07 -13.12 20.47
CA ASN A 123 -6.81 -12.63 21.63
C ASN A 123 -5.87 -11.99 22.65
N VAL A 124 -4.71 -12.63 22.92
CA VAL A 124 -3.68 -12.04 23.78
C VAL A 124 -3.27 -10.67 23.25
N THR A 125 -3.02 -10.57 21.94
CA THR A 125 -2.63 -9.31 21.31
C THR A 125 -3.73 -8.26 21.37
N ALA A 126 -4.98 -8.64 21.12
CA ALA A 126 -6.12 -7.74 21.25
C ALA A 126 -6.25 -7.19 22.67
N ILE A 127 -6.17 -8.05 23.70
CA ILE A 127 -6.29 -7.67 25.10
C ILE A 127 -5.18 -6.69 25.50
N VAL A 128 -3.92 -7.01 25.17
CA VAL A 128 -2.78 -6.12 25.48
C VAL A 128 -2.98 -4.74 24.87
N PHE A 129 -3.37 -4.66 23.59
CA PHE A 129 -3.59 -3.37 22.94
C PHE A 129 -4.80 -2.60 23.48
N VAL A 130 -5.90 -3.28 23.81
CA VAL A 130 -7.08 -2.63 24.41
C VAL A 130 -6.74 -2.08 25.79
N VAL A 131 -6.07 -2.86 26.65
CA VAL A 131 -5.66 -2.43 27.99
C VAL A 131 -4.71 -1.25 27.91
N VAL A 132 -3.66 -1.33 27.08
CA VAL A 132 -2.69 -0.24 26.91
C VAL A 132 -3.36 1.01 26.34
N ALA A 133 -4.22 0.88 25.33
CA ALA A 133 -4.93 2.02 24.74
C ALA A 133 -5.86 2.69 25.77
N ALA A 134 -6.64 1.90 26.51
CA ALA A 134 -7.52 2.40 27.56
C ALA A 134 -6.74 3.16 28.64
N MET A 135 -5.62 2.60 29.10
CA MET A 135 -4.77 3.26 30.10
C MET A 135 -4.07 4.52 29.56
N MET A 136 -3.67 4.55 28.28
CA MET A 136 -3.15 5.77 27.65
C MET A 136 -4.22 6.87 27.55
N ILE A 137 -5.47 6.50 27.27
CA ILE A 137 -6.60 7.45 27.22
C ILE A 137 -6.93 7.94 28.63
N ALA A 138 -6.94 7.05 29.63
CA ALA A 138 -7.23 7.39 31.03
C ALA A 138 -6.11 8.19 31.72
N LYS A 139 -4.84 7.97 31.34
CA LYS A 139 -3.68 8.72 31.87
C LYS A 139 -3.79 10.21 31.58
N LYS A 140 -4.20 10.61 30.37
CA LYS A 140 -4.17 12.02 29.96
C LYS A 140 -5.01 12.96 30.84
N PRO A 141 -6.27 12.65 31.20
CA PRO A 141 -7.04 13.48 32.10
C PRO A 141 -6.45 13.56 33.52
N VAL A 142 -5.78 12.50 34.00
CA VAL A 142 -5.08 12.51 35.30
C VAL A 142 -3.81 13.35 35.24
N GLU A 143 -3.10 13.32 34.11
CA GLU A 143 -1.94 14.18 33.88
C GLU A 143 -2.31 15.65 33.76
N LYS A 144 -3.55 15.98 33.35
CA LYS A 144 -4.06 17.35 33.18
C LYS A 144 -3.17 18.18 32.23
N VAL A 145 -2.67 17.54 31.18
CA VAL A 145 -1.77 18.16 30.19
C VAL A 145 -2.47 18.41 28.85
N LYS A 146 -2.08 19.50 28.18
CA LYS A 146 -2.50 19.80 26.80
C LYS A 146 -1.77 18.94 25.78
N GLY A 147 -2.42 18.75 24.65
CA GLY A 147 -1.85 18.10 23.48
C GLY A 147 -2.20 16.62 23.36
N PRO A 148 -1.88 16.02 22.21
CA PRO A 148 -2.31 14.68 21.88
C PRO A 148 -1.42 13.61 22.51
N VAL A 149 -2.02 12.45 22.76
CA VAL A 149 -1.32 11.25 23.18
C VAL A 149 -0.62 10.61 21.96
N ILE A 150 0.60 11.02 21.67
CA ILE A 150 1.39 10.48 20.54
C ILE A 150 1.59 8.95 20.64
N PRO A 151 1.88 8.36 21.82
CA PRO A 151 1.99 6.91 21.95
C PRO A 151 0.74 6.14 21.50
N LEU A 152 -0.46 6.71 21.67
CA LEU A 152 -1.71 6.10 21.22
C LEU A 152 -1.78 6.05 19.68
N LEU A 153 -1.30 7.09 18.99
CA LEU A 153 -1.18 7.10 17.53
C LEU A 153 -0.25 5.99 17.05
N ILE A 154 0.89 5.83 17.73
CA ILE A 154 1.90 4.82 17.42
C ILE A 154 1.35 3.42 17.65
N LEU A 155 0.54 3.22 18.70
CA LEU A 155 -0.10 1.93 19.02
C LEU A 155 -1.06 1.44 17.92
N LEU A 156 -1.72 2.36 17.19
CA LEU A 156 -2.59 1.98 16.07
C LEU A 156 -1.81 1.39 14.89
N ILE A 157 -0.52 1.72 14.73
CA ILE A 157 0.32 1.22 13.65
C ILE A 157 0.42 -0.32 13.66
N PRO A 158 0.86 -0.97 14.75
CA PRO A 158 0.97 -2.41 14.79
C PRO A 158 -0.38 -3.12 14.75
N VAL A 159 -1.46 -2.52 15.29
CA VAL A 159 -2.83 -3.05 15.24
C VAL A 159 -3.26 -3.31 13.80
N PHE A 160 -3.03 -2.34 12.90
CA PHE A 160 -3.44 -2.44 11.51
C PHE A 160 -2.40 -3.09 10.59
N GLY A 161 -1.10 -3.04 10.94
CA GLY A 161 -0.04 -3.36 9.98
C GLY A 161 0.87 -4.55 10.32
N ILE A 162 0.99 -4.95 11.59
CA ILE A 162 2.09 -5.84 12.02
C ILE A 162 1.58 -7.15 12.63
N THR A 163 0.59 -7.08 13.52
CA THR A 163 0.21 -8.22 14.38
C THR A 163 -0.65 -9.28 13.68
N ARG A 164 -0.95 -9.09 12.39
CA ARG A 164 -1.71 -10.03 11.54
C ARG A 164 -3.08 -10.44 12.10
N MET A 165 -3.60 -9.70 13.08
CA MET A 165 -4.96 -9.86 13.58
C MET A 165 -5.98 -9.74 12.44
N ARG A 166 -7.15 -10.37 12.62
CA ARG A 166 -8.23 -10.25 11.64
C ARG A 166 -8.73 -8.81 11.56
N TYR A 167 -9.14 -8.43 10.36
CA TYR A 167 -9.57 -7.09 9.99
C TYR A 167 -10.66 -6.59 10.92
N VAL A 168 -11.69 -7.40 11.19
CA VAL A 168 -12.81 -6.98 12.04
C VAL A 168 -12.35 -6.64 13.46
N LYS A 169 -11.53 -7.47 14.11
CA LYS A 169 -11.02 -7.18 15.46
C LYS A 169 -10.20 -5.91 15.50
N SER A 170 -9.38 -5.71 14.48
CA SER A 170 -8.49 -4.54 14.38
C SER A 170 -9.29 -3.26 14.14
N CYS A 171 -10.34 -3.33 13.30
CA CYS A 171 -11.30 -2.24 13.11
C CYS A 171 -12.04 -1.92 14.42
N CYS A 172 -12.50 -2.93 15.16
CA CYS A 172 -13.16 -2.71 16.45
C CYS A 172 -12.22 -1.99 17.44
N ILE A 173 -10.95 -2.40 17.51
CA ILE A 173 -9.95 -1.74 18.37
C ILE A 173 -9.70 -0.29 17.92
N GLY A 174 -9.48 -0.05 16.63
CA GLY A 174 -9.22 1.30 16.13
C GLY A 174 -10.41 2.26 16.26
N CYS A 175 -11.61 1.80 15.92
CA CYS A 175 -12.84 2.57 16.15
C CYS A 175 -13.06 2.78 17.65
N GLY A 176 -12.86 1.74 18.47
CA GLY A 176 -12.94 1.82 19.93
C GLY A 176 -12.01 2.89 20.49
N CYS A 177 -10.74 2.91 20.07
CA CYS A 177 -9.79 3.93 20.49
C CYS A 177 -10.26 5.35 20.11
N PHE A 178 -10.75 5.53 18.88
CA PHE A 178 -11.26 6.83 18.41
C PHE A 178 -12.47 7.31 19.24
N PHE A 179 -13.50 6.46 19.41
CA PHE A 179 -14.71 6.83 20.14
C PHE A 179 -14.45 6.98 21.65
N SER A 180 -13.71 6.05 22.25
CA SER A 180 -13.34 6.15 23.67
C SER A 180 -12.53 7.40 23.95
N TYR A 181 -11.58 7.77 23.09
CA TYR A 181 -10.83 9.02 23.22
C TYR A 181 -11.77 10.23 23.19
N LEU A 182 -12.62 10.32 22.16
CA LEU A 182 -13.52 11.46 21.98
C LEU A 182 -14.51 11.60 23.15
N ILE A 183 -15.12 10.49 23.59
CA ILE A 183 -16.08 10.49 24.71
C ILE A 183 -15.38 10.87 26.02
N VAL A 184 -14.29 10.19 26.38
CA VAL A 184 -13.60 10.43 27.67
C VAL A 184 -13.08 11.86 27.75
N MET A 185 -12.45 12.38 26.70
CA MET A 185 -11.89 13.74 26.71
C MET A 185 -12.99 14.81 26.80
N MET A 186 -14.11 14.63 26.10
CA MET A 186 -15.22 15.59 26.17
C MET A 186 -15.96 15.54 27.52
N SER A 187 -16.11 14.35 28.11
CA SER A 187 -16.76 14.17 29.41
C SER A 187 -15.95 14.74 30.55
N VAL A 188 -14.63 14.47 30.59
CA VAL A 188 -13.77 14.86 31.71
C VAL A 188 -13.40 16.35 31.68
N ARG A 189 -13.43 17.00 30.51
CA ARG A 189 -13.07 18.42 30.38
C ARG A 189 -13.79 19.34 31.40
N ASN A 190 -15.08 19.11 31.62
CA ASN A 190 -15.89 19.97 32.50
C ASN A 190 -15.73 19.64 33.98
N THR A 191 -15.11 18.51 34.32
CA THR A 191 -14.90 18.07 35.70
C THR A 191 -13.47 18.38 36.19
N LEU A 192 -12.61 18.92 35.34
CA LEU A 192 -11.25 19.31 35.72
C LEU A 192 -11.24 20.61 36.53
N PRO A 193 -10.35 20.74 37.53
CA PRO A 193 -10.28 21.92 38.40
C PRO A 193 -9.88 23.19 37.64
N VAL A 194 -9.06 23.06 36.59
CA VAL A 194 -8.62 24.19 35.76
C VAL A 194 -8.83 23.86 34.27
N PRO A 195 -10.06 24.01 33.73
CA PRO A 195 -10.38 23.65 32.35
C PRO A 195 -9.54 24.38 31.28
N SER A 196 -9.02 25.57 31.59
CA SER A 196 -8.17 26.37 30.69
C SER A 196 -6.78 25.78 30.46
N THR A 197 -6.31 24.91 31.36
CA THR A 197 -5.03 24.19 31.24
C THR A 197 -5.14 22.87 30.50
N PHE A 198 -6.36 22.46 30.13
CA PHE A 198 -6.64 21.28 29.32
C PHE A 198 -6.96 21.65 27.87
N ASP A 199 -7.13 20.64 27.01
CA ASP A 199 -7.49 20.84 25.61
C ASP A 199 -8.90 21.43 25.46
N SER A 200 -9.07 22.36 24.51
CA SER A 200 -10.39 22.85 24.13
C SER A 200 -11.21 21.74 23.44
N TYR A 201 -12.54 21.87 23.39
CA TYR A 201 -13.38 20.95 22.62
C TYR A 201 -12.90 20.80 21.17
N THR A 202 -12.45 21.91 20.60
CA THR A 202 -11.97 21.91 19.23
C THR A 202 -10.61 21.22 19.07
N ASP A 203 -9.68 21.40 20.02
CA ASP A 203 -8.41 20.66 20.03
C ASP A 203 -8.67 19.16 20.16
N ILE A 204 -9.60 18.76 21.02
CA ILE A 204 -10.02 17.36 21.17
C ILE A 204 -10.56 16.82 19.83
N SER A 205 -11.40 17.58 19.13
CA SER A 205 -11.93 17.20 17.81
C SER A 205 -10.84 17.04 16.75
N TYR A 206 -9.87 17.96 16.64
CA TYR A 206 -8.77 17.82 15.66
C TYR A 206 -7.81 16.68 15.99
N GLN A 207 -7.53 16.47 17.28
CA GLN A 207 -6.73 15.33 17.70
C GLN A 207 -7.47 14.02 17.37
N ALA A 208 -8.78 13.94 17.64
CA ALA A 208 -9.62 12.83 17.24
C ALA A 208 -9.61 12.60 15.72
N ILE A 209 -9.75 13.65 14.90
CA ILE A 209 -9.65 13.57 13.44
C ILE A 209 -8.29 13.00 13.01
N ASN A 210 -7.19 13.42 13.62
CA ASN A 210 -5.86 12.89 13.32
C ASN A 210 -5.71 11.40 13.69
N TYR A 211 -6.27 10.97 14.82
CA TYR A 211 -6.40 9.53 15.15
C TYR A 211 -7.28 8.80 14.13
N GLY A 212 -8.38 9.41 13.70
CA GLY A 212 -9.29 8.90 12.68
C GLY A 212 -8.58 8.69 11.34
N ILE A 213 -7.85 9.68 10.82
CA ILE A 213 -7.04 9.57 9.59
C ILE A 213 -6.07 8.38 9.69
N THR A 214 -5.43 8.23 10.85
CA THR A 214 -4.47 7.15 11.11
C THR A 214 -5.15 5.79 11.14
N ALA A 215 -6.30 5.68 11.81
CA ALA A 215 -7.09 4.46 11.90
C ALA A 215 -7.64 4.05 10.53
N ILE A 216 -8.28 4.97 9.79
CA ILE A 216 -8.82 4.72 8.44
C ILE A 216 -7.70 4.30 7.47
N GLY A 217 -6.57 5.02 7.48
CA GLY A 217 -5.40 4.65 6.66
C GLY A 217 -4.88 3.25 7.01
N GLY A 218 -4.86 2.92 8.31
CA GLY A 218 -4.57 1.59 8.82
C GLY A 218 -5.56 0.53 8.31
N MET A 219 -6.87 0.77 8.45
CA MET A 219 -7.92 -0.15 8.00
C MET A 219 -7.82 -0.48 6.52
N VAL A 220 -7.63 0.54 5.67
CA VAL A 220 -7.49 0.34 4.20
C VAL A 220 -6.23 -0.48 3.89
N SER A 221 -5.12 -0.19 4.58
CA SER A 221 -3.86 -0.95 4.43
C SER A 221 -4.05 -2.41 4.86
N GLN A 222 -4.62 -2.63 6.06
CA GLN A 222 -4.85 -3.96 6.61
C GLN A 222 -5.78 -4.80 5.73
N TYR A 223 -6.86 -4.19 5.23
CA TYR A 223 -7.81 -4.87 4.36
C TYR A 223 -7.11 -5.48 3.14
N ARG A 224 -6.21 -4.71 2.51
CA ARG A 224 -5.43 -5.18 1.36
C ARG A 224 -4.45 -6.30 1.74
N GLN A 225 -3.75 -6.15 2.85
CA GLN A 225 -2.78 -7.14 3.32
C GLN A 225 -3.46 -8.46 3.74
N GLU A 226 -4.59 -8.38 4.44
CA GLU A 226 -5.37 -9.56 4.82
C GLU A 226 -6.00 -10.23 3.59
N LEU A 227 -6.54 -9.45 2.65
CA LEU A 227 -7.02 -9.97 1.39
C LEU A 227 -5.92 -10.76 0.65
N LEU A 228 -4.71 -10.22 0.55
CA LEU A 228 -3.57 -10.94 -0.04
C LEU A 228 -3.18 -12.19 0.76
N ARG A 229 -3.21 -12.15 2.10
CA ARG A 229 -2.98 -13.34 2.94
C ARG A 229 -4.00 -14.44 2.70
N ARG A 230 -5.28 -14.10 2.70
CA ARG A 230 -6.37 -15.05 2.45
C ARG A 230 -6.28 -15.65 1.05
N ARG A 231 -5.92 -14.84 0.05
CA ARG A 231 -5.67 -15.33 -1.32
C ARG A 231 -4.48 -16.28 -1.39
N ASN A 232 -3.38 -15.97 -0.69
CA ASN A 232 -2.24 -16.88 -0.59
C ASN A 232 -2.63 -18.20 0.06
N PHE A 233 -3.47 -18.15 1.11
CA PHE A 233 -4.02 -19.36 1.73
C PHE A 233 -4.88 -20.16 0.75
N CYS A 234 -5.79 -19.53 0.01
CA CYS A 234 -6.59 -20.22 -1.01
C CYS A 234 -5.72 -20.89 -2.10
N LEU A 235 -4.64 -20.23 -2.52
CA LEU A 235 -3.69 -20.81 -3.47
C LEU A 235 -2.87 -21.97 -2.89
N GLN A 236 -2.87 -22.18 -1.57
CA GLN A 236 -2.23 -23.32 -0.94
C GLN A 236 -3.18 -24.52 -0.78
N LEU A 237 -4.49 -24.33 -0.97
CA LEU A 237 -5.46 -25.41 -0.90
C LEU A 237 -5.28 -26.39 -2.07
N PRO A 238 -5.49 -27.70 -1.86
CA PRO A 238 -5.31 -28.71 -2.90
C PRO A 238 -6.22 -28.45 -4.09
N PHE A 239 -5.68 -28.68 -5.30
CA PHE A 239 -6.41 -28.56 -6.54
C PHE A 239 -7.26 -29.82 -6.74
N SER A 240 -8.59 -29.70 -6.70
CA SER A 240 -9.47 -30.86 -6.85
C SER A 240 -9.42 -31.39 -8.30
N GLY A 241 -8.95 -32.63 -8.50
CA GLY A 241 -8.96 -33.31 -9.80
C GLY A 241 -7.64 -33.90 -10.28
N THR A 242 -6.56 -33.79 -9.49
CA THR A 242 -5.34 -34.58 -9.66
C THR A 242 -5.45 -35.82 -8.77
N MET A 243 -5.34 -37.01 -9.36
CA MET A 243 -5.59 -38.29 -8.67
C MET A 243 -4.48 -38.72 -7.72
N ASP A 244 -3.28 -38.14 -7.79
CA ASP A 244 -2.16 -38.55 -6.97
C ASP A 244 -1.38 -37.33 -6.47
N ALA A 245 -0.87 -37.45 -5.25
CA ALA A 245 -0.05 -36.51 -4.49
C ALA A 245 -0.77 -35.33 -3.83
N ASP A 246 -0.75 -35.39 -2.50
CA ASP A 246 -1.09 -34.33 -1.57
C ASP A 246 -0.16 -33.12 -1.79
N ALA A 247 -0.50 -32.24 -2.74
CA ALA A 247 0.32 -31.09 -3.19
C ALA A 247 0.72 -30.11 -2.06
N VAL A 248 0.09 -30.21 -0.89
CA VAL A 248 0.49 -29.51 0.34
C VAL A 248 1.88 -29.96 0.81
N ALA A 249 2.26 -31.21 0.56
CA ALA A 249 3.59 -31.75 0.87
C ALA A 249 4.66 -31.19 -0.10
N GLU A 250 4.34 -31.04 -1.38
CA GLU A 250 5.26 -30.44 -2.38
C GLU A 250 5.47 -28.94 -2.17
N ILE A 251 4.43 -28.18 -1.78
CA ILE A 251 4.57 -26.76 -1.41
C ILE A 251 5.45 -26.58 -0.15
N LYS A 252 5.50 -27.60 0.73
CA LYS A 252 6.39 -27.64 1.89
C LYS A 252 7.81 -28.12 1.57
N THR A 253 8.12 -28.51 0.32
CA THR A 253 9.49 -28.90 -0.06
C THR A 253 10.44 -27.69 -0.04
N ASP A 254 11.72 -27.94 0.22
CA ASP A 254 12.77 -26.91 0.32
C ASP A 254 12.92 -26.06 -0.96
N LYS A 255 12.47 -26.59 -2.10
CA LYS A 255 12.50 -25.91 -3.42
C LYS A 255 11.64 -24.65 -3.46
N PHE A 256 10.53 -24.61 -2.72
CA PHE A 256 9.61 -23.46 -2.68
C PHE A 256 9.70 -22.65 -1.37
N SER A 257 10.69 -22.96 -0.53
CA SER A 257 10.98 -22.22 0.69
C SER A 257 11.39 -20.78 0.37
N LYS A 258 10.85 -19.82 1.14
CA LYS A 258 11.22 -18.40 1.03
C LYS A 258 12.73 -18.16 1.18
N LYS A 259 13.39 -18.99 1.99
CA LYS A 259 14.85 -18.90 2.25
C LYS A 259 15.67 -19.23 1.00
N THR A 260 15.17 -20.15 0.18
CA THR A 260 15.83 -20.61 -1.05
C THR A 260 15.60 -19.63 -2.19
N LEU A 261 14.35 -19.16 -2.36
CA LEU A 261 13.96 -18.31 -3.49
C LEU A 261 14.39 -16.83 -3.37
N MET A 262 14.49 -16.31 -2.13
CA MET A 262 14.69 -14.88 -1.89
C MET A 262 15.86 -14.61 -0.95
N HIS A 263 16.47 -13.43 -1.11
CA HIS A 263 17.41 -12.89 -0.12
C HIS A 263 16.64 -12.41 1.12
N ARG A 264 17.15 -12.73 2.31
CA ARG A 264 16.46 -12.46 3.58
C ARG A 264 16.21 -10.97 3.86
N TRP A 265 17.14 -10.11 3.49
CA TRP A 265 17.08 -8.68 3.78
C TRP A 265 16.48 -7.84 2.65
N SER A 266 16.85 -8.13 1.40
CA SER A 266 16.36 -7.35 0.26
C SER A 266 15.04 -7.88 -0.31
N LEU A 267 14.60 -9.08 0.09
CA LEU A 267 13.47 -9.82 -0.48
C LEU A 267 13.55 -10.06 -1.99
N LYS A 268 14.65 -9.68 -2.66
CA LYS A 268 14.85 -9.91 -4.09
C LYS A 268 14.90 -11.41 -4.37
N PHE A 269 14.31 -11.81 -5.50
CA PHE A 269 14.53 -13.16 -6.01
C PHE A 269 16.00 -13.35 -6.36
N ARG A 270 16.55 -14.53 -6.09
CA ARG A 270 17.94 -14.85 -6.43
C ARG A 270 18.14 -14.93 -7.96
N HIS A 271 17.11 -15.34 -8.69
CA HIS A 271 17.11 -15.35 -10.15
C HIS A 271 16.72 -13.97 -10.72
N PRO A 272 17.59 -13.35 -11.54
CA PRO A 272 17.38 -11.99 -12.02
C PRO A 272 16.16 -11.86 -12.95
N GLU A 273 15.93 -12.84 -13.82
CA GLU A 273 14.79 -12.83 -14.76
C GLU A 273 13.45 -12.87 -14.02
N VAL A 274 13.35 -13.68 -12.95
CA VAL A 274 12.16 -13.75 -12.10
C VAL A 274 11.90 -12.43 -11.39
N GLU A 275 12.96 -11.76 -10.92
CA GLU A 275 12.86 -10.43 -10.32
C GLU A 275 12.36 -9.40 -11.33
N GLU A 276 12.87 -9.40 -12.57
CA GLU A 276 12.41 -8.49 -13.62
C GLU A 276 10.94 -8.70 -14.00
N CYS A 277 10.50 -9.95 -14.15
CA CYS A 277 9.09 -10.27 -14.36
C CYS A 277 8.20 -9.78 -13.20
N PHE A 278 8.65 -9.99 -11.95
CA PHE A 278 7.95 -9.50 -10.77
C PHE A 278 7.85 -7.97 -10.74
N TYR A 279 8.92 -7.25 -11.10
CA TYR A 279 8.93 -5.79 -11.18
C TYR A 279 7.83 -5.27 -12.11
N ARG A 280 7.68 -5.85 -13.31
CA ARG A 280 6.64 -5.44 -14.27
C ARG A 280 5.22 -5.68 -13.73
N TYR A 281 5.06 -6.73 -12.93
CA TYR A 281 3.75 -7.13 -12.41
C TYR A 281 3.32 -6.38 -11.14
N TRP A 282 4.23 -5.66 -10.47
CA TRP A 282 4.01 -5.06 -9.16
C TRP A 282 2.68 -4.29 -9.00
N TYR A 283 2.36 -3.39 -9.95
CA TYR A 283 1.12 -2.61 -9.92
C TYR A 283 -0.11 -3.38 -10.42
N LEU A 284 0.10 -4.47 -11.15
CA LEU A 284 -0.93 -5.29 -11.80
C LEU A 284 -1.40 -6.48 -10.96
N ILE A 285 -0.64 -6.93 -9.96
CA ILE A 285 -0.96 -8.06 -9.06
C ILE A 285 -2.37 -7.93 -8.46
N ASP A 286 -2.74 -6.73 -8.05
CA ASP A 286 -4.00 -6.46 -7.36
C ASP A 286 -5.21 -6.35 -8.32
N PRO A 287 -5.18 -5.49 -9.36
CA PRO A 287 -6.32 -5.34 -10.28
C PRO A 287 -6.48 -6.50 -11.27
N PHE A 288 -5.37 -7.10 -11.72
CA PHE A 288 -5.36 -8.12 -12.80
C PHE A 288 -4.54 -9.35 -12.37
N PRO A 289 -4.97 -10.03 -11.31
CA PRO A 289 -4.18 -11.11 -10.70
C PRO A 289 -4.00 -12.36 -11.55
N TYR A 290 -4.82 -12.57 -12.59
CA TYR A 290 -4.77 -13.77 -13.43
C TYR A 290 -4.34 -13.50 -14.85
N GLU A 291 -4.12 -12.24 -15.21
CA GLU A 291 -3.68 -11.91 -16.55
C GLU A 291 -2.16 -12.06 -16.68
N ASN A 292 -1.71 -12.25 -17.91
CA ASN A 292 -0.30 -12.36 -18.24
C ASN A 292 0.35 -10.97 -18.06
N PRO A 293 1.38 -10.83 -17.20
CA PRO A 293 2.09 -9.57 -17.01
C PRO A 293 2.72 -9.02 -18.29
N ASN A 294 3.00 -9.85 -19.29
CA ASN A 294 3.58 -9.41 -20.56
C ASN A 294 2.53 -8.85 -21.53
N SER A 295 1.24 -8.85 -21.17
CA SER A 295 0.19 -8.27 -22.00
C SER A 295 0.27 -6.75 -21.95
N GLY A 296 0.78 -6.10 -23.01
CA GLY A 296 0.94 -4.65 -23.09
C GLY A 296 -0.36 -3.87 -22.80
N SER A 297 -1.53 -4.42 -23.16
CA SER A 297 -2.84 -3.80 -22.95
C SER A 297 -3.14 -3.47 -21.48
N LEU A 298 -2.62 -4.26 -20.55
CA LEU A 298 -2.79 -4.04 -19.11
C LEU A 298 -2.07 -2.78 -18.64
N HIS A 299 -0.91 -2.52 -19.22
CA HIS A 299 -0.02 -1.43 -18.80
C HIS A 299 -0.55 -0.05 -19.19
N GLN A 300 -1.41 0.04 -20.21
CA GLN A 300 -2.10 1.28 -20.60
C GLN A 300 -2.96 1.86 -19.46
N GLY A 301 -3.55 0.98 -18.63
CA GLY A 301 -4.46 1.35 -17.54
C GLY A 301 -3.81 1.47 -16.16
N VAL A 302 -2.49 1.27 -16.02
CA VAL A 302 -1.83 1.09 -14.72
C VAL A 302 -1.94 2.31 -13.80
N PHE A 303 -1.99 3.53 -14.34
CA PHE A 303 -2.19 4.75 -13.54
C PHE A 303 -3.49 4.73 -12.70
N ARG A 304 -4.52 3.98 -13.15
CA ARG A 304 -5.78 3.84 -12.40
C ARG A 304 -5.59 3.15 -11.06
N THR A 305 -4.49 2.42 -10.86
CA THR A 305 -4.20 1.70 -9.61
C THR A 305 -3.84 2.64 -8.46
N ILE A 306 -3.25 3.80 -8.76
CA ILE A 306 -2.85 4.80 -7.76
C ILE A 306 -3.84 5.96 -7.62
N ARG A 307 -4.90 6.02 -8.45
CA ARG A 307 -5.88 7.12 -8.46
C ARG A 307 -6.49 7.39 -7.09
N PHE A 308 -6.86 6.34 -6.35
CA PHE A 308 -7.46 6.49 -5.03
C PHE A 308 -6.44 6.98 -4.01
N ALA A 309 -5.16 6.62 -4.16
CA ALA A 309 -4.11 7.14 -3.29
C ALA A 309 -3.90 8.65 -3.51
N VAL A 310 -3.94 9.11 -4.76
CA VAL A 310 -3.86 10.54 -5.10
C VAL A 310 -5.08 11.29 -4.56
N TRP A 311 -6.30 10.78 -4.76
CA TRP A 311 -7.51 11.39 -4.23
C TRP A 311 -7.54 11.43 -2.70
N THR A 312 -7.20 10.33 -2.02
CA THR A 312 -7.10 10.31 -0.56
C THR A 312 -6.06 11.31 -0.05
N LEU A 313 -4.93 11.44 -0.73
CA LEU A 313 -3.93 12.43 -0.37
C LEU A 313 -4.46 13.87 -0.54
N LEU A 314 -5.12 14.17 -1.66
CA LEU A 314 -5.75 15.48 -1.87
C LEU A 314 -6.72 15.82 -0.73
N LEU A 315 -7.62 14.88 -0.39
CA LEU A 315 -8.58 15.07 0.71
C LEU A 315 -7.87 15.27 2.04
N ASN A 316 -6.81 14.50 2.33
CA ASN A 316 -6.01 14.69 3.54
C ASN A 316 -5.34 16.07 3.58
N GLN A 317 -4.80 16.57 2.46
CA GLN A 317 -4.20 17.91 2.42
C GLN A 317 -5.25 19.01 2.59
N LEU A 318 -6.50 18.79 2.14
CA LEU A 318 -7.62 19.71 2.40
C LEU A 318 -8.01 19.74 3.88
N VAL A 319 -8.12 18.58 4.54
CA VAL A 319 -8.37 18.53 6.00
C VAL A 319 -7.27 19.26 6.77
N LEU A 320 -6.01 19.03 6.39
CA LEU A 320 -4.88 19.69 7.05
C LEU A 320 -4.80 21.20 6.74
N LEU A 321 -5.28 21.65 5.58
CA LEU A 321 -5.41 23.09 5.29
C LEU A 321 -6.44 23.77 6.19
N LEU A 322 -7.59 23.13 6.41
CA LEU A 322 -8.61 23.66 7.33
C LEU A 322 -8.03 23.79 8.74
N GLN A 323 -7.23 22.81 9.13
CA GLN A 323 -6.46 22.85 10.38
C GLN A 323 -5.47 24.04 10.42
N ASP A 324 -4.74 24.28 9.32
CA ASP A 324 -3.78 25.38 9.21
C ASP A 324 -4.48 26.76 9.26
N ILE A 325 -5.58 26.93 8.54
CA ILE A 325 -6.38 28.17 8.56
C ILE A 325 -6.81 28.48 9.99
N LYS A 326 -7.25 27.46 10.74
CA LYS A 326 -7.65 27.67 12.12
C LYS A 326 -6.47 28.09 13.01
N PHE A 327 -5.42 27.28 13.08
CA PHE A 327 -4.31 27.50 14.01
C PHE A 327 -3.38 28.65 13.64
N LEU A 328 -3.34 29.07 12.38
CA LEU A 328 -2.45 30.13 11.90
C LEU A 328 -3.19 31.45 11.65
N LYS A 329 -4.52 31.44 11.45
CA LYS A 329 -5.30 32.65 11.15
C LYS A 329 -6.43 32.94 12.13
N VAL A 330 -7.22 31.94 12.53
CA VAL A 330 -8.42 32.15 13.36
C VAL A 330 -8.06 32.21 14.84
N THR A 331 -7.48 31.14 15.38
CA THR A 331 -6.97 31.06 16.76
C THR A 331 -5.46 31.22 16.75
N LYS A 332 -5.01 32.39 16.26
CA LYS A 332 -3.60 32.71 16.12
C LYS A 332 -2.93 32.79 17.48
N ASP A 333 -1.97 31.92 17.70
CA ASP A 333 -1.10 31.97 18.88
C ASP A 333 -0.12 33.14 18.75
N SER A 334 0.27 33.73 19.88
CA SER A 334 1.16 34.89 19.96
C SER A 334 2.52 34.65 19.27
N LEU A 335 2.94 33.38 19.20
CA LEU A 335 4.20 32.92 18.63
C LEU A 335 4.15 32.62 17.13
N VAL A 336 2.99 32.74 16.47
CA VAL A 336 2.82 32.41 15.04
C VAL A 336 3.02 33.63 14.16
N ASP A 337 3.78 33.46 13.09
CA ASP A 337 4.07 34.49 12.11
C ASP A 337 3.00 34.57 11.01
N ASP A 338 2.78 35.78 10.49
CA ASP A 338 1.75 36.04 9.48
C ASP A 338 2.05 35.33 8.14
N SER A 339 3.33 35.00 7.90
CA SER A 339 3.79 34.24 6.73
C SER A 339 3.55 32.74 6.82
N ASP A 340 3.30 32.17 8.00
CA ASP A 340 3.27 30.72 8.22
C ASP A 340 2.13 30.04 7.45
N LEU A 341 0.97 30.70 7.35
CA LEU A 341 -0.15 30.21 6.55
C LEU A 341 0.21 30.17 5.05
N THR A 342 0.95 31.17 4.57
CA THR A 342 1.38 31.24 3.17
C THR A 342 2.38 30.11 2.87
N TYR A 343 3.35 29.87 3.76
CA TYR A 343 4.25 28.74 3.66
C TYR A 343 3.51 27.40 3.66
N ALA A 344 2.53 27.23 4.56
CA ALA A 344 1.72 26.02 4.61
C ALA A 344 0.95 25.76 3.31
N LEU A 345 0.32 26.80 2.75
CA LEU A 345 -0.43 26.69 1.50
C LEU A 345 0.48 26.36 0.31
N VAL A 346 1.63 27.02 0.20
CA VAL A 346 2.61 26.77 -0.87
C VAL A 346 3.20 25.36 -0.76
N LEU A 347 3.59 24.91 0.43
CA LEU A 347 4.17 23.57 0.61
C LEU A 347 3.14 22.46 0.34
N ARG A 348 1.87 22.65 0.72
CA ARG A 348 0.79 21.68 0.46
C ARG A 348 0.33 21.68 -0.99
N PHE A 349 -0.15 22.81 -1.50
CA PHE A 349 -0.82 22.90 -2.79
C PHE A 349 0.08 23.38 -3.92
N GLY A 350 1.15 24.12 -3.62
CA GLY A 350 2.16 24.51 -4.61
C GLY A 350 3.17 23.41 -4.92
N VAL A 351 3.52 22.58 -3.91
CA VAL A 351 4.54 21.53 -4.06
C VAL A 351 3.94 20.13 -3.94
N THR A 352 3.36 19.77 -2.80
CA THR A 352 2.98 18.39 -2.50
C THR A 352 1.91 17.85 -3.47
N VAL A 353 0.78 18.55 -3.62
CA VAL A 353 -0.32 18.10 -4.49
C VAL A 353 0.11 17.97 -5.97
N PRO A 354 0.76 18.97 -6.59
CA PRO A 354 1.26 18.87 -7.97
C PRO A 354 2.23 17.72 -8.17
N LEU A 355 3.13 17.45 -7.22
CA LEU A 355 4.06 16.32 -7.31
C LEU A 355 3.33 14.98 -7.39
N TYR A 356 2.26 14.79 -6.60
CA TYR A 356 1.48 13.55 -6.66
C TYR A 356 0.68 13.41 -7.97
N PHE A 357 0.14 14.51 -8.51
CA PHE A 357 -0.46 14.50 -9.86
C PHE A 357 0.58 14.21 -10.94
N SER A 358 1.78 14.78 -10.83
CA SER A 358 2.89 14.51 -11.76
C SER A 358 3.29 13.04 -11.75
N ALA A 359 3.25 12.36 -10.60
CA ALA A 359 3.53 10.93 -10.52
C ALA A 359 2.47 10.08 -11.23
N ALA A 360 1.20 10.45 -11.10
CA ALA A 360 0.11 9.79 -11.83
C ALA A 360 0.24 10.00 -13.34
N LEU A 361 0.59 11.22 -13.77
CA LEU A 361 0.80 11.55 -15.17
C LEU A 361 2.03 10.85 -15.75
N PHE A 362 3.12 10.76 -14.99
CA PHE A 362 4.34 10.04 -15.37
C PHE A 362 4.05 8.55 -15.60
N MET A 363 3.31 7.92 -14.69
CA MET A 363 2.88 6.52 -14.84
C MET A 363 1.96 6.32 -16.05
N TYR A 364 1.09 7.30 -16.36
CA TYR A 364 0.21 7.27 -17.54
C TYR A 364 1.01 7.30 -18.85
N PHE A 365 1.95 8.23 -18.99
CA PHE A 365 2.75 8.34 -20.21
C PHE A 365 3.63 7.12 -20.43
N LEU A 366 4.28 6.64 -19.36
CA LEU A 366 5.12 5.46 -19.43
C LEU A 366 4.33 4.17 -19.74
N GLY A 367 3.14 4.01 -19.15
CA GLY A 367 2.26 2.89 -19.45
C GLY A 367 1.78 2.87 -20.91
N LYS A 368 1.47 4.05 -21.48
CA LYS A 368 1.13 4.20 -22.90
C LYS A 368 2.32 3.93 -23.82
N ALA A 369 3.50 4.43 -23.49
CA ALA A 369 4.72 4.21 -24.27
C ALA A 369 5.08 2.72 -24.30
N PHE A 370 4.97 2.02 -23.16
CA PHE A 370 5.15 0.57 -23.09
C PHE A 370 4.16 -0.19 -23.98
N TYR A 371 2.88 0.21 -23.95
CA TYR A 371 1.86 -0.40 -24.83
C TYR A 371 2.18 -0.19 -26.31
N ALA A 372 2.53 1.03 -26.72
CA ALA A 372 2.88 1.33 -28.11
C ALA A 372 4.06 0.49 -28.61
N ARG A 373 5.09 0.32 -27.77
CA ARG A 373 6.23 -0.54 -28.08
C ARG A 373 5.84 -2.01 -28.16
N TRP A 374 5.02 -2.51 -27.25
CA TRP A 374 4.53 -3.89 -27.29
C TRP A 374 3.73 -4.18 -28.56
N VAL A 375 2.91 -3.23 -29.01
CA VAL A 375 2.19 -3.34 -30.30
C VAL A 375 3.18 -3.42 -31.46
N LYS A 376 4.16 -2.51 -31.50
CA LYS A 376 5.22 -2.51 -32.54
C LYS A 376 6.00 -3.83 -32.56
N GLU A 377 6.48 -4.32 -31.41
CA GLU A 377 7.18 -5.61 -31.31
C GLU A 377 6.31 -6.79 -31.75
N SER A 378 5.00 -6.76 -31.45
CA SER A 378 4.06 -7.79 -31.89
C SER A 378 3.78 -7.76 -33.40
N GLU A 379 3.74 -6.57 -33.99
CA GLU A 379 3.60 -6.37 -35.43
C GLU A 379 4.87 -6.79 -36.15
N ASP A 380 6.05 -6.40 -35.65
CA ASP A 380 7.35 -6.79 -36.18
C ASP A 380 7.54 -8.31 -36.11
N ALA A 381 7.16 -8.96 -35.00
CA ALA A 381 7.21 -10.41 -34.87
C ALA A 381 6.23 -11.12 -35.82
N LYS A 382 5.04 -10.55 -36.03
CA LYS A 382 4.06 -11.06 -36.99
C LYS A 382 4.57 -10.92 -38.42
N ASN A 383 5.17 -9.78 -38.76
CA ASN A 383 5.78 -9.52 -40.05
C ASN A 383 6.96 -10.46 -40.30
N ALA A 384 7.81 -10.68 -39.28
CA ALA A 384 8.92 -11.63 -39.33
C ALA A 384 8.46 -13.08 -39.54
N ALA A 385 7.36 -13.49 -38.89
CA ALA A 385 6.76 -14.80 -39.09
C ALA A 385 6.17 -14.95 -40.51
N LEU A 386 5.49 -13.91 -41.02
CA LEU A 386 4.95 -13.88 -42.39
C LEU A 386 6.07 -13.91 -43.45
N THR A 387 7.21 -13.27 -43.21
CA THR A 387 8.38 -13.36 -44.10
C THR A 387 9.06 -14.73 -44.05
N ARG A 388 8.92 -15.46 -42.94
CA ARG A 388 9.47 -16.82 -42.79
C ARG A 388 8.60 -17.87 -43.51
N ASP A 389 7.28 -17.70 -43.47
CA ASP A 389 6.33 -18.58 -44.16
C ASP A 389 6.26 -18.31 -45.68
N SER A 390 6.72 -17.15 -46.16
CA SER A 390 6.79 -16.81 -47.60
C SER A 390 8.10 -17.24 -48.27
N MET A 391 9.06 -17.82 -47.53
CA MET A 391 10.28 -18.43 -48.07
C MET A 391 10.08 -19.90 -48.52
N VAL A 392 8.89 -20.26 -49.01
CA VAL A 392 8.73 -21.47 -49.83
C VAL A 392 9.20 -21.11 -51.23
N SER A 393 10.41 -21.54 -51.57
CA SER A 393 11.01 -21.40 -52.90
C SER A 393 10.15 -22.10 -53.95
N VAL A 394 9.25 -21.35 -54.59
CA VAL A 394 8.67 -21.77 -55.87
C VAL A 394 9.74 -21.48 -56.92
N GLY A 395 10.51 -22.51 -57.27
CA GLY A 395 11.46 -22.47 -58.37
C GLY A 395 10.71 -22.29 -59.69
N ILE A 396 10.52 -21.04 -60.11
CA ILE A 396 10.14 -20.73 -61.49
C ILE A 396 11.35 -20.11 -62.16
N LYS A 397 12.02 -20.89 -63.01
CA LYS A 397 12.97 -20.40 -64.00
C LYS A 397 12.22 -19.49 -64.98
N TYR A 398 12.48 -18.20 -64.96
CA TYR A 398 12.34 -17.35 -66.13
C TYR A 398 13.61 -16.54 -66.34
N SER A 399 13.93 -16.45 -67.62
CA SER A 399 15.17 -16.05 -68.26
C SER A 399 15.53 -14.58 -68.01
N ASP A 400 16.82 -14.34 -67.74
CA ASP A 400 17.49 -13.04 -67.78
C ASP A 400 17.41 -12.42 -69.18
N VAL A 401 16.63 -11.34 -69.38
CA VAL A 401 16.90 -10.34 -70.43
C VAL A 401 16.44 -8.90 -70.09
N ASP A 402 15.44 -8.64 -69.24
CA ASP A 402 14.79 -7.29 -69.25
C ASP A 402 15.02 -6.36 -68.03
N LEU A 403 16.03 -6.59 -67.18
CA LEU A 403 16.21 -5.82 -65.93
C LEU A 403 17.22 -4.65 -65.97
N GLU A 404 18.06 -4.53 -67.00
CA GLU A 404 19.06 -3.44 -67.05
C GLU A 404 18.51 -2.08 -67.50
N ARG A 405 17.37 -2.03 -68.22
CA ARG A 405 16.88 -0.78 -68.81
C ARG A 405 16.02 0.10 -67.89
N LYS A 406 15.61 -0.41 -66.73
CA LYS A 406 14.79 0.34 -65.74
C LYS A 406 15.58 0.99 -64.61
N SER A 407 16.87 0.67 -64.49
CA SER A 407 17.74 1.21 -63.44
C SER A 407 18.20 2.65 -63.74
N ASP A 408 18.52 2.96 -64.99
CA ASP A 408 19.07 4.28 -65.33
C ASP A 408 18.04 5.42 -65.33
N MET A 409 16.76 5.13 -65.58
CA MET A 409 15.71 6.16 -65.60
C MET A 409 15.24 6.60 -64.20
N LEU A 410 15.49 5.78 -63.16
CA LEU A 410 15.13 6.10 -61.77
C LEU A 410 16.22 6.89 -61.03
N VAL A 411 17.47 6.86 -61.52
CA VAL A 411 18.59 7.59 -60.92
C VAL A 411 18.56 9.08 -61.29
N GLU A 412 17.97 9.44 -62.43
CA GLU A 412 17.93 10.83 -62.90
C GLU A 412 16.77 11.65 -62.28
N VAL A 413 15.64 11.02 -61.93
CA VAL A 413 14.50 11.68 -61.27
C VAL A 413 14.75 11.97 -59.79
N ALA A 414 15.69 11.26 -59.15
CA ALA A 414 16.04 11.49 -57.74
C ALA A 414 16.97 12.70 -57.52
N ARG A 415 17.54 13.30 -58.58
CA ARG A 415 18.49 14.42 -58.48
C ARG A 415 17.85 15.82 -58.58
N SER A 416 16.57 15.94 -58.94
CA SER A 416 15.95 17.27 -59.21
C SER A 416 15.15 17.88 -58.05
N THR A 417 15.09 17.26 -56.88
CA THR A 417 14.38 17.85 -55.72
C THR A 417 15.39 18.45 -54.74
N GLN A 418 15.95 19.61 -55.09
CA GLN A 418 16.70 20.46 -54.16
C GLN A 418 15.76 20.98 -53.05
N GLY A 419 15.58 20.17 -52.01
CA GLY A 419 15.02 20.60 -50.74
C GLY A 419 16.04 21.49 -50.02
N THR A 420 15.62 22.70 -49.67
CA THR A 420 16.42 23.72 -49.00
C THR A 420 17.21 23.18 -47.79
N PRO A 421 18.44 23.65 -47.54
CA PRO A 421 19.31 23.13 -46.46
C PRO A 421 18.68 23.25 -45.07
N ARG A 422 17.72 24.17 -44.89
CA ARG A 422 16.90 24.28 -43.68
C ARG A 422 15.99 23.07 -43.44
N MET A 423 15.40 22.49 -44.49
CA MET A 423 14.55 21.30 -44.36
C MET A 423 15.38 20.07 -43.96
N LYS A 424 16.59 19.93 -44.51
CA LYS A 424 17.50 18.83 -44.17
C LYS A 424 18.00 18.92 -42.72
N VAL A 425 18.34 20.12 -42.25
CA VAL A 425 18.73 20.36 -40.84
C VAL A 425 17.55 20.20 -39.89
N VAL A 426 16.33 20.61 -40.26
CA VAL A 426 15.13 20.40 -39.43
C VAL A 426 14.76 18.92 -39.36
N VAL A 427 14.90 18.17 -40.47
CA VAL A 427 14.67 16.73 -40.50
C VAL A 427 15.74 15.99 -39.71
N GLU A 428 17.02 16.34 -39.83
CA GLU A 428 18.11 15.76 -39.04
C GLU A 428 17.97 16.11 -37.55
N ALA A 429 17.63 17.35 -37.19
CA ALA A 429 17.38 17.74 -35.81
C ALA A 429 16.13 17.04 -35.22
N ALA A 430 15.08 16.86 -36.02
CA ALA A 430 13.91 16.08 -35.63
C ALA A 430 14.27 14.60 -35.46
N GLN A 431 15.05 14.01 -36.37
CA GLN A 431 15.51 12.63 -36.30
C GLN A 431 16.43 12.40 -35.09
N VAL A 432 17.36 13.31 -34.80
CA VAL A 432 18.22 13.25 -33.62
C VAL A 432 17.40 13.40 -32.34
N LYS A 433 16.41 14.31 -32.30
CA LYS A 433 15.48 14.47 -31.17
C LYS A 433 14.59 13.25 -30.98
N HIS A 434 14.13 12.63 -32.07
CA HIS A 434 13.36 11.38 -32.04
C HIS A 434 14.22 10.21 -31.59
N ALA A 435 15.46 10.09 -32.07
CA ALA A 435 16.40 9.04 -31.70
C ALA A 435 16.87 9.15 -30.24
N THR A 436 17.11 10.38 -29.74
CA THR A 436 17.42 10.60 -28.31
C THR A 436 16.20 10.32 -27.43
N LYS A 437 15.00 10.73 -27.87
CA LYS A 437 13.75 10.42 -27.17
C LYS A 437 13.53 8.90 -27.11
N GLU A 438 13.66 8.18 -28.23
CA GLU A 438 13.57 6.72 -28.26
C GLU A 438 14.63 6.05 -27.40
N ARG A 439 15.89 6.50 -27.43
CA ARG A 439 16.97 5.96 -26.59
C ARG A 439 16.69 6.16 -25.09
N VAL A 440 16.17 7.31 -24.68
CA VAL A 440 15.75 7.56 -23.28
C VAL A 440 14.57 6.68 -22.89
N TYR A 441 13.56 6.52 -23.76
CA TYR A 441 12.44 5.61 -23.52
C TYR A 441 12.90 4.15 -23.45
N ASP A 442 13.84 3.73 -24.29
CA ASP A 442 14.40 2.38 -24.29
C ASP A 442 15.20 2.09 -23.03
N ILE A 443 15.99 3.05 -22.54
CA ILE A 443 16.67 2.93 -21.24
C ILE A 443 15.66 2.83 -20.10
N LEU A 444 14.57 3.60 -20.16
CA LEU A 444 13.49 3.58 -19.16
C LEU A 444 12.64 2.29 -19.21
N ILE A 445 12.70 1.51 -20.30
CA ILE A 445 11.86 0.33 -20.53
C ILE A 445 12.65 -1.01 -20.45
N ASN A 446 13.93 -1.06 -20.84
CA ASN A 446 14.64 -2.33 -21.06
C ASN A 446 15.20 -3.05 -19.81
N LYS A 447 15.37 -2.41 -18.64
CA LYS A 447 15.92 -3.07 -17.41
C LYS A 447 15.03 -2.92 -16.17
N GLY A 448 14.05 -3.82 -16.04
CA GLY A 448 13.01 -3.80 -14.99
C GLY A 448 11.74 -3.03 -15.39
N GLY A 449 11.64 -2.57 -16.64
CA GLY A 449 10.48 -1.87 -17.17
C GLY A 449 10.31 -0.45 -16.64
N TYR A 450 9.32 0.24 -17.20
CA TYR A 450 8.90 1.57 -16.79
C TYR A 450 8.46 1.65 -15.30
N VAL A 451 8.12 0.50 -14.71
CA VAL A 451 7.74 0.37 -13.30
C VAL A 451 8.90 0.75 -12.39
N ARG A 452 10.15 0.40 -12.72
CA ARG A 452 11.33 0.78 -11.92
C ARG A 452 11.52 2.30 -11.90
N SER A 453 11.41 2.94 -13.07
CA SER A 453 11.46 4.41 -13.19
C SER A 453 10.33 5.08 -12.42
N THR A 454 9.13 4.48 -12.45
CA THR A 454 7.97 4.97 -11.70
C THR A 454 8.17 4.86 -10.19
N GLN A 455 8.82 3.79 -9.72
CA GLN A 455 9.16 3.58 -8.31
C GLN A 455 10.16 4.64 -7.82
N ILE A 456 11.22 4.92 -8.60
CA ILE A 456 12.20 5.97 -8.26
C ILE A 456 11.49 7.33 -8.19
N PHE A 457 10.72 7.68 -9.20
CA PHE A 457 9.98 8.95 -9.22
C PHE A 457 9.01 9.07 -8.04
N SER A 458 8.24 8.02 -7.75
CA SER A 458 7.33 7.98 -6.61
C SER A 458 8.06 8.15 -5.27
N SER A 459 9.29 7.63 -5.18
CA SER A 459 10.12 7.76 -3.98
C SER A 459 10.64 9.19 -3.79
N VAL A 460 11.01 9.86 -4.88
CA VAL A 460 11.35 11.30 -4.85
C VAL A 460 10.15 12.15 -4.43
N VAL A 461 8.96 11.86 -4.97
CA VAL A 461 7.72 12.57 -4.60
C VAL A 461 7.41 12.41 -3.10
N ILE A 462 7.53 11.19 -2.58
CA ILE A 462 7.35 10.93 -1.14
C ILE A 462 8.41 11.65 -0.32
N ALA A 463 9.68 11.60 -0.72
CA ALA A 463 10.76 12.29 -0.02
C ALA A 463 10.49 13.80 0.05
N CYS A 464 10.06 14.42 -1.06
CA CYS A 464 9.67 15.82 -1.10
C CYS A 464 8.49 16.12 -0.18
N HIS A 465 7.45 15.28 -0.17
CA HIS A 465 6.30 15.45 0.73
C HIS A 465 6.72 15.40 2.21
N VAL A 466 7.52 14.41 2.60
CA VAL A 466 8.00 14.29 3.99
C VAL A 466 8.89 15.49 4.35
N CYS A 467 9.75 15.94 3.42
CA CYS A 467 10.55 17.16 3.62
C CYS A 467 9.68 18.40 3.78
N CYS A 468 8.64 18.59 2.96
CA CYS A 468 7.71 19.70 3.10
C CYS A 468 7.03 19.72 4.47
N MET A 469 6.58 18.57 4.97
CA MET A 469 5.97 18.47 6.31
C MET A 469 6.99 18.70 7.43
N GLY A 470 8.24 18.26 7.25
CA GLY A 470 9.34 18.54 8.15
C GLY A 470 9.71 20.03 8.20
N ILE A 471 9.81 20.69 7.05
CA ILE A 471 10.06 22.13 6.93
C ILE A 471 8.93 22.91 7.60
N LEU A 472 7.68 22.51 7.39
CA LEU A 472 6.52 23.16 7.99
C LEU A 472 6.52 23.03 9.51
N LEU A 473 6.83 21.84 10.04
CA LEU A 473 7.05 21.62 11.47
C LEU A 473 8.13 22.55 12.02
N LEU A 474 9.28 22.65 11.32
CA LEU A 474 10.40 23.48 11.75
C LEU A 474 10.04 24.98 11.69
N ALA A 475 9.43 25.44 10.60
CA ALA A 475 9.04 26.83 10.39
C ALA A 475 8.08 27.33 11.50
N VAL A 476 7.03 26.56 11.79
CA VAL A 476 6.08 26.87 12.88
C VAL A 476 6.75 26.82 14.26
N SER A 477 7.90 26.16 14.38
CA SER A 477 8.64 26.02 15.64
C SER A 477 9.78 27.01 15.86
N THR A 478 10.19 27.75 14.83
CA THR A 478 11.44 28.56 14.82
C THR A 478 11.26 29.93 14.15
N GLY A 479 10.04 30.47 14.19
CA GLY A 479 9.71 31.75 13.55
C GLY A 479 10.32 32.98 14.26
N PRO A 480 10.45 34.13 13.57
CA PRO A 480 10.88 35.41 14.14
C PRO A 480 10.27 35.79 15.50
N LYS A 481 8.97 35.48 15.72
CA LYS A 481 8.31 35.73 17.01
C LYS A 481 8.77 34.78 18.13
N VAL A 482 9.08 33.54 17.76
CA VAL A 482 9.66 32.53 18.65
C VAL A 482 11.08 32.94 19.06
N ASP A 483 11.87 33.43 18.11
CA ASP A 483 13.22 33.96 18.36
C ASP A 483 13.20 35.25 19.20
N ALA A 484 12.22 36.13 18.97
CA ALA A 484 12.01 37.31 19.79
C ALA A 484 11.62 36.94 21.23
N TYR A 485 10.77 35.93 21.41
CA TYR A 485 10.40 35.40 22.72
C TYR A 485 11.62 34.82 23.47
N LEU A 486 12.44 34.00 22.78
CA LEU A 486 13.72 33.48 23.30
C LEU A 486 14.65 34.58 23.80
N LYS A 487 14.80 35.66 23.01
CA LYS A 487 15.65 36.80 23.37
C LYS A 487 15.14 37.57 24.59
N THR A 488 13.82 37.60 24.79
CA THR A 488 13.19 38.43 25.83
C THR A 488 13.02 37.69 27.15
N GLN A 489 12.62 36.42 27.12
CA GLN A 489 12.38 35.62 28.34
C GLN A 489 13.53 34.68 28.72
N LYS A 490 14.56 34.51 27.86
CA LYS A 490 15.70 33.57 28.05
C LYS A 490 15.28 32.11 28.29
N THR A 491 14.01 31.78 28.09
CA THR A 491 13.44 30.44 28.22
C THR A 491 13.08 29.92 26.83
N VAL A 492 13.27 28.61 26.63
CA VAL A 492 12.93 27.99 25.35
C VAL A 492 11.39 27.97 25.21
N PRO A 493 10.83 28.46 24.09
CA PRO A 493 9.41 28.43 23.83
C PRO A 493 8.93 26.98 23.85
N GLY A 494 7.67 26.80 24.25
CA GLY A 494 7.07 25.48 24.45
C GLY A 494 7.19 24.55 23.24
N GLN A 495 6.92 23.26 23.48
CA GLN A 495 7.00 22.21 22.46
C GLN A 495 6.40 22.64 21.12
N PRO A 496 7.08 22.38 19.97
CA PRO A 496 6.48 22.61 18.66
C PRO A 496 5.09 22.03 18.60
N LYS A 497 4.14 22.83 18.08
CA LYS A 497 2.70 22.54 18.07
C LYS A 497 2.45 21.05 17.75
N PRO A 498 2.00 20.24 18.74
CA PRO A 498 1.99 18.78 18.62
C PRO A 498 1.22 18.23 17.42
N VAL A 499 0.27 19.01 16.91
CA VAL A 499 -0.53 18.64 15.74
C VAL A 499 0.28 18.64 14.43
N TYR A 500 1.26 19.55 14.28
CA TYR A 500 2.18 19.55 13.14
C TYR A 500 3.17 18.39 13.21
N TYR A 501 3.59 18.05 14.43
CA TYR A 501 4.41 16.87 14.65
C TYR A 501 3.65 15.58 14.29
N MET A 502 2.37 15.47 14.67
CA MET A 502 1.51 14.36 14.21
C MET A 502 1.34 14.32 12.70
N GLY A 503 1.17 15.48 12.05
CA GLY A 503 1.13 15.59 10.59
C GLY A 503 2.41 15.07 9.93
N PHE A 504 3.57 15.44 10.47
CA PHE A 504 4.88 14.94 10.03
C PHE A 504 5.01 13.42 10.21
N LEU A 505 4.66 12.89 11.38
CA LEU A 505 4.69 11.45 11.66
C LEU A 505 3.77 10.67 10.70
N ASN A 506 2.59 11.22 10.41
CA ASN A 506 1.67 10.64 9.44
C ASN A 506 2.23 10.66 8.01
N ALA A 507 2.98 11.71 7.62
CA ALA A 507 3.64 11.78 6.33
C ALA A 507 4.78 10.75 6.20
N VAL A 508 5.60 10.57 7.24
CA VAL A 508 6.64 9.52 7.28
C VAL A 508 6.00 8.13 7.09
N LEU A 509 4.93 7.88 7.84
CA LEU A 509 4.23 6.60 7.80
C LEU A 509 3.41 6.41 6.52
N PHE A 510 3.04 7.49 5.82
CA PHE A 510 2.34 7.42 4.54
C PHE A 510 3.16 6.62 3.51
N ALA A 511 4.48 6.80 3.45
CA ALA A 511 5.34 6.03 2.55
C ALA A 511 5.17 4.51 2.69
N HIS A 512 4.89 4.06 3.91
CA HIS A 512 4.80 2.65 4.28
C HIS A 512 3.37 2.08 4.24
N ARG A 513 2.34 2.93 4.23
CA ARG A 513 0.91 2.56 4.19
C ARG A 513 0.19 2.98 2.91
N SER A 514 0.86 3.74 2.04
CA SER A 514 0.21 4.41 0.91
C SER A 514 -0.21 3.45 -0.19
N GLY A 515 -1.36 3.73 -0.80
CA GLY A 515 -1.78 3.12 -2.07
C GLY A 515 -0.88 3.45 -3.27
N PHE A 516 0.17 4.27 -3.10
CA PHE A 516 1.22 4.46 -4.11
C PHE A 516 2.06 3.19 -4.34
N ARG A 517 1.97 2.19 -3.43
CA ARG A 517 2.62 0.88 -3.55
C ARG A 517 4.09 1.05 -3.90
N VAL A 518 4.82 1.81 -3.08
CA VAL A 518 6.28 1.90 -3.25
C VAL A 518 6.89 0.64 -2.64
N ARG A 519 7.88 0.06 -3.31
CA ARG A 519 8.56 -1.15 -2.82
C ARG A 519 9.29 -0.87 -1.52
N PHE A 520 9.42 -1.90 -0.67
CA PHE A 520 9.92 -1.75 0.68
C PHE A 520 11.31 -1.12 0.71
N ILE A 521 12.21 -1.53 -0.20
CA ILE A 521 13.57 -1.00 -0.27
C ILE A 521 13.54 0.51 -0.49
N TYR A 522 12.80 0.99 -1.50
CA TYR A 522 12.76 2.40 -1.83
C TYR A 522 12.07 3.22 -0.73
N ALA A 523 10.95 2.72 -0.20
CA ALA A 523 10.25 3.37 0.91
C ALA A 523 11.17 3.49 2.13
N THR A 524 11.88 2.43 2.49
CA THR A 524 12.77 2.40 3.66
C THR A 524 13.97 3.33 3.51
N TYR A 525 14.67 3.29 2.38
CA TYR A 525 15.83 4.17 2.18
C TYR A 525 15.42 5.64 2.12
N THR A 526 14.31 5.97 1.45
CA THR A 526 13.86 7.36 1.35
C THR A 526 13.37 7.91 2.68
N THR A 527 12.56 7.16 3.44
CA THR A 527 12.13 7.61 4.76
C THR A 527 13.29 7.67 5.74
N PHE A 528 14.28 6.77 5.66
CA PHE A 528 15.47 6.81 6.50
C PHE A 528 16.29 8.08 6.28
N VAL A 529 16.62 8.40 5.02
CA VAL A 529 17.44 9.58 4.67
C VAL A 529 16.72 10.87 5.10
N VAL A 530 15.42 10.98 4.83
CA VAL A 530 14.65 12.18 5.19
C VAL A 530 14.46 12.27 6.72
N ALA A 531 14.16 11.17 7.40
CA ALA A 531 14.04 11.15 8.86
C ALA A 531 15.34 11.55 9.54
N LEU A 532 16.49 11.04 9.06
CA LEU A 532 17.80 11.40 9.59
C LEU A 532 18.09 12.90 9.39
N GLY A 533 17.83 13.43 8.19
CA GLY A 533 18.01 14.86 7.91
C GLY A 533 17.17 15.75 8.83
N ILE A 534 15.92 15.36 9.09
CA ILE A 534 15.02 16.11 9.98
C ILE A 534 15.43 15.97 11.45
N ILE A 535 15.91 14.80 11.89
CA ILE A 535 16.43 14.62 13.26
C ILE A 535 17.67 15.50 13.47
N ILE A 536 18.58 15.56 12.49
CA ILE A 536 19.76 16.43 12.55
C ILE A 536 19.31 17.90 12.63
N ALA A 537 18.40 18.34 11.76
CA ALA A 537 17.85 19.69 11.82
C ALA A 537 17.18 20.00 13.17
N ALA A 538 16.34 19.09 13.67
CA ALA A 538 15.66 19.21 14.96
C ALA A 538 16.63 19.26 16.14
N SER A 539 17.77 18.56 16.07
CA SER A 539 18.80 18.61 17.12
C SER A 539 19.45 20.00 17.23
N SER A 540 19.56 20.72 16.11
CA SER A 540 20.09 22.09 16.10
C SER A 540 19.04 23.14 16.50
N MET A 541 17.76 22.90 16.18
CA MET A 541 16.69 23.89 16.33
C MET A 541 15.87 23.73 17.62
N SER A 542 15.79 22.52 18.20
CA SER A 542 15.07 22.27 19.46
C SER A 542 15.81 21.25 20.35
N PRO A 543 16.96 21.62 20.94
CA PRO A 543 17.80 20.71 21.73
C PRO A 543 17.13 20.14 22.99
N ALA A 544 16.11 20.84 23.52
CA ALA A 544 15.38 20.38 24.71
C ALA A 544 14.41 19.22 24.41
N HIS A 545 13.94 19.08 23.16
CA HIS A 545 12.86 18.15 22.80
C HIS A 545 13.24 17.15 21.70
N TYR A 546 14.40 17.31 21.05
CA TYR A 546 14.82 16.44 19.94
C TYR A 546 14.90 14.97 20.33
N GLN A 547 15.23 14.62 21.58
CA GLN A 547 15.33 13.23 22.01
C GLN A 547 13.98 12.50 21.99
N GLN A 548 12.91 13.18 22.44
CA GLN A 548 11.55 12.63 22.38
C GLN A 548 11.12 12.46 20.92
N TYR A 549 11.41 13.44 20.06
CA TYR A 549 11.08 13.35 18.64
C TYR A 549 11.86 12.27 17.90
N ALA A 550 13.16 12.20 18.11
CA ALA A 550 14.01 11.15 17.54
C ALA A 550 13.54 9.75 17.99
N GLY A 551 13.12 9.61 19.25
CA GLY A 551 12.55 8.38 19.78
C GLY A 551 11.28 7.95 19.03
N TYR A 552 10.28 8.84 18.90
CA TYR A 552 9.04 8.54 18.19
C TYR A 552 9.27 8.25 16.69
N VAL A 553 10.10 9.04 16.02
CA VAL A 553 10.45 8.83 14.60
C VAL A 553 11.14 7.48 14.43
N SER A 554 12.05 7.09 15.34
CA SER A 554 12.74 5.80 15.29
C SER A 554 11.76 4.63 15.43
N VAL A 555 10.83 4.70 16.37
CA VAL A 555 9.80 3.65 16.56
C VAL A 555 8.89 3.56 15.33
N ILE A 556 8.43 4.70 14.80
CA ILE A 556 7.58 4.74 13.60
C ILE A 556 8.33 4.22 12.38
N PHE A 557 9.60 4.54 12.22
CA PHE A 557 10.44 4.05 11.13
C PHE A 557 10.57 2.53 11.18
N LEU A 558 10.90 1.96 12.34
CA LEU A 558 10.98 0.50 12.52
C LEU A 558 9.64 -0.18 12.23
N MET A 559 8.55 0.34 12.77
CA MET A 559 7.21 -0.21 12.54
C MET A 559 6.79 -0.06 11.06
N GLY A 560 7.05 1.08 10.43
CA GLY A 560 6.78 1.33 9.02
C GLY A 560 7.56 0.38 8.10
N MET A 561 8.84 0.14 8.39
CA MET A 561 9.67 -0.84 7.69
C MET A 561 9.05 -2.24 7.78
N MET A 562 8.59 -2.66 8.96
CA MET A 562 7.94 -3.96 9.14
C MET A 562 6.66 -4.10 8.30
N ILE A 563 5.86 -3.03 8.19
CA ILE A 563 4.64 -3.00 7.35
C ILE A 563 5.00 -3.18 5.87
N SER A 564 5.93 -2.37 5.34
CA SER A 564 6.31 -2.45 3.93
C SER A 564 6.98 -3.77 3.57
N HIS A 565 7.83 -4.29 4.47
CA HIS A 565 8.47 -5.59 4.30
C HIS A 565 7.42 -6.71 4.24
N GLU A 566 6.36 -6.63 5.07
CA GLU A 566 5.27 -7.60 5.02
C GLU A 566 4.51 -7.54 3.70
N GLU A 567 4.11 -6.35 3.27
CA GLU A 567 3.37 -6.19 2.03
C GLU A 567 4.15 -6.73 0.83
N GLU A 568 5.45 -6.41 0.74
CA GLU A 568 6.31 -6.95 -0.33
C GLU A 568 6.45 -8.48 -0.23
N SER A 569 6.64 -9.03 0.97
CA SER A 569 6.70 -10.49 1.15
C SER A 569 5.41 -11.19 0.73
N LEU A 570 4.24 -10.61 1.02
CA LEU A 570 2.94 -11.17 0.64
C LEU A 570 2.73 -11.15 -0.88
N ARG A 571 3.06 -10.03 -1.54
CA ARG A 571 2.96 -9.89 -3.00
C ARG A 571 3.89 -10.86 -3.73
N ARG A 572 5.12 -11.03 -3.24
CA ARG A 572 6.08 -12.01 -3.77
C ARG A 572 5.61 -13.45 -3.59
N THR A 573 5.09 -13.75 -2.41
CA THR A 573 4.51 -15.08 -2.12
C THR A 573 3.35 -15.37 -3.07
N PHE A 574 2.45 -14.40 -3.27
CA PHE A 574 1.35 -14.51 -4.22
C PHE A 574 1.84 -14.77 -5.64
N PHE A 575 2.87 -14.03 -6.09
CA PHE A 575 3.44 -14.20 -7.42
C PHE A 575 3.98 -15.62 -7.65
N VAL A 576 4.72 -16.17 -6.69
CA VAL A 576 5.25 -17.54 -6.76
C VAL A 576 4.12 -18.58 -6.74
N LEU A 577 3.22 -18.49 -5.75
CA LEU A 577 2.10 -19.44 -5.62
C LEU A 577 1.19 -19.43 -6.85
N LYS A 578 0.90 -18.26 -7.40
CA LYS A 578 0.14 -18.12 -8.65
C LYS A 578 0.84 -18.84 -9.80
N SER A 579 2.16 -18.65 -9.94
CA SER A 579 2.93 -19.24 -11.04
C SER A 579 2.92 -20.76 -10.96
N ILE A 580 3.10 -21.32 -9.76
CA ILE A 580 3.01 -22.77 -9.52
C ILE A 580 1.61 -23.29 -9.89
N ARG A 581 0.54 -22.65 -9.39
CA ARG A 581 -0.84 -23.06 -9.71
C ARG A 581 -1.19 -22.92 -11.18
N THR A 582 -0.55 -21.99 -11.89
CA THR A 582 -0.74 -21.83 -13.32
C THR A 582 -0.15 -23.03 -14.06
N LEU A 583 1.06 -23.45 -13.70
CA LEU A 583 1.71 -24.63 -14.29
C LEU A 583 0.94 -25.92 -13.99
N GLU A 584 0.51 -26.12 -12.74
CA GLU A 584 -0.31 -27.27 -12.36
C GLU A 584 -1.64 -27.30 -13.14
N PHE A 585 -2.27 -26.13 -13.29
CA PHE A 585 -3.49 -26.04 -14.09
C PHE A 585 -3.22 -26.38 -15.55
N GLU A 586 -2.12 -25.91 -16.14
CA GLU A 586 -1.76 -26.23 -17.53
C GLU A 586 -1.54 -27.73 -17.71
N GLU A 587 -0.85 -28.39 -16.76
CA GLU A 587 -0.66 -29.83 -16.76
C GLU A 587 -2.00 -30.58 -16.65
N TRP A 588 -2.81 -30.24 -15.63
CA TRP A 588 -4.14 -30.80 -15.47
C TRP A 588 -5.02 -30.57 -16.71
N PHE A 589 -5.01 -29.36 -17.27
CA PHE A 589 -5.79 -29.00 -18.43
C PHE A 589 -5.33 -29.76 -19.68
N SER A 590 -4.02 -30.00 -19.83
CA SER A 590 -3.49 -30.84 -20.90
C SER A 590 -3.99 -32.29 -20.78
N VAL A 591 -4.06 -32.83 -19.56
CA VAL A 591 -4.59 -34.16 -19.26
C VAL A 591 -6.10 -34.20 -19.53
N VAL A 592 -6.86 -33.20 -19.08
CA VAL A 592 -8.30 -33.09 -19.35
C VAL A 592 -8.58 -32.93 -20.84
N LEU A 593 -7.77 -32.17 -21.59
CA LEU A 593 -7.90 -32.06 -23.04
C LEU A 593 -7.57 -33.39 -23.74
N ARG A 594 -6.60 -34.15 -23.24
CA ARG A 594 -6.31 -35.51 -23.74
C ARG A 594 -7.48 -36.45 -23.45
N ILE A 595 -8.07 -36.38 -22.25
CA ILE A 595 -9.26 -37.16 -21.87
C ILE A 595 -10.47 -36.72 -22.69
N GLN A 596 -10.74 -35.43 -22.87
CA GLN A 596 -11.80 -34.94 -23.74
C GLN A 596 -11.53 -35.30 -25.20
N GLY A 597 -10.29 -35.32 -25.66
CA GLY A 597 -9.89 -35.80 -26.97
C GLY A 597 -10.20 -37.28 -27.14
N TRP A 598 -9.81 -38.11 -26.17
CA TRP A 598 -10.10 -39.55 -26.12
C TRP A 598 -11.60 -39.83 -25.99
N VAL A 599 -12.31 -39.11 -25.12
CA VAL A 599 -13.76 -39.18 -24.92
C VAL A 599 -14.48 -38.71 -26.18
N LYS A 600 -14.04 -37.63 -26.83
CA LYS A 600 -14.59 -37.12 -28.10
C LYS A 600 -14.30 -38.08 -29.24
N GLU A 601 -13.16 -38.75 -29.25
CA GLU A 601 -12.84 -39.78 -30.24
C GLU A 601 -13.64 -41.05 -29.99
N ARG A 602 -13.83 -41.45 -28.73
CA ARG A 602 -14.71 -42.56 -28.32
C ARG A 602 -16.18 -42.26 -28.61
N PHE A 603 -16.63 -41.02 -28.40
CA PHE A 603 -17.95 -40.55 -28.79
C PHE A 603 -18.08 -40.42 -30.31
N ARG A 604 -17.06 -39.99 -31.06
CA ARG A 604 -17.06 -40.02 -32.53
C ARG A 604 -17.07 -41.43 -33.07
N LYS A 605 -16.42 -42.38 -32.39
CA LYS A 605 -16.44 -43.81 -32.73
C LYS A 605 -17.84 -44.37 -32.47
N LYS A 606 -18.41 -44.13 -31.29
CA LYS A 606 -19.82 -44.42 -30.98
C LYS A 606 -20.81 -43.70 -31.90
N LEU A 607 -20.54 -42.46 -32.33
CA LEU A 607 -21.40 -41.71 -33.26
C LEU A 607 -21.28 -42.24 -34.67
N ARG A 608 -20.11 -42.73 -35.09
CA ARG A 608 -19.93 -43.44 -36.35
C ARG A 608 -20.66 -44.78 -36.32
N ASP A 609 -20.58 -45.51 -35.22
CA ASP A 609 -21.33 -46.76 -35.01
C ASP A 609 -22.85 -46.52 -34.97
N VAL A 610 -23.32 -45.44 -34.32
CA VAL A 610 -24.74 -45.05 -34.28
C VAL A 610 -25.21 -44.49 -35.64
N ARG A 611 -24.41 -43.71 -36.36
CA ARG A 611 -24.73 -43.28 -37.75
C ARG A 611 -24.78 -44.45 -38.73
N SER A 612 -23.98 -45.49 -38.51
CA SER A 612 -24.05 -46.72 -39.31
C SER A 612 -25.30 -47.57 -39.03
N LYS A 613 -26.06 -47.26 -37.96
CA LYS A 613 -27.24 -48.02 -37.53
C LYS A 613 -28.53 -47.19 -37.35
N GLY A 614 -28.53 -45.90 -37.63
CA GLY A 614 -29.69 -45.07 -37.31
C GLY A 614 -29.65 -43.70 -37.99
N SER A 615 -30.08 -43.68 -39.25
CA SER A 615 -30.54 -42.46 -39.91
C SER A 615 -32.03 -42.28 -39.62
N LYS A 616 -32.37 -41.46 -38.62
CA LYS A 616 -33.55 -40.57 -38.51
C LYS A 616 -33.70 -40.14 -37.06
N ASP A 617 -34.14 -38.89 -36.87
CA ASP A 617 -34.53 -38.24 -35.61
C ASP A 617 -33.39 -37.75 -34.71
N MET A 618 -33.09 -36.44 -34.80
CA MET A 618 -32.69 -35.58 -33.67
C MET A 618 -32.36 -34.16 -34.17
N ASP A 619 -33.39 -33.40 -34.57
CA ASP A 619 -33.24 -31.98 -34.94
C ASP A 619 -33.93 -30.99 -33.97
N ASN A 620 -34.41 -31.44 -32.80
CA ASN A 620 -35.31 -30.64 -31.95
C ASN A 620 -34.84 -30.29 -30.52
N SER A 621 -33.54 -30.19 -30.23
CA SER A 621 -33.10 -29.79 -28.87
C SER A 621 -31.92 -28.83 -28.85
N ARG A 622 -32.01 -27.77 -29.66
CA ARG A 622 -30.99 -26.72 -29.73
C ARG A 622 -31.51 -25.36 -29.29
N ASN A 623 -32.19 -25.27 -28.15
CA ASN A 623 -32.54 -23.98 -27.53
C ASN A 623 -32.69 -24.12 -26.01
N MET A 624 -31.58 -24.07 -25.27
CA MET A 624 -31.57 -23.66 -23.86
C MET A 624 -30.13 -23.32 -23.45
N ALA A 625 -29.66 -22.14 -23.87
CA ALA A 625 -28.45 -21.55 -23.34
C ALA A 625 -28.78 -20.91 -21.98
N THR A 626 -28.39 -21.60 -20.92
CA THR A 626 -28.47 -21.14 -19.53
C THR A 626 -27.63 -19.87 -19.35
N ALA A 627 -28.27 -18.84 -18.77
CA ALA A 627 -27.65 -17.57 -18.44
C ALA A 627 -26.40 -17.78 -17.58
N ALA A 628 -25.28 -17.18 -18.01
CA ALA A 628 -24.02 -17.25 -17.29
C ALA A 628 -24.16 -16.60 -15.90
N PRO A 629 -23.67 -17.24 -14.82
CA PRO A 629 -23.69 -16.64 -13.50
C PRO A 629 -22.82 -15.38 -13.49
N VAL A 630 -23.36 -14.29 -12.95
CA VAL A 630 -22.71 -12.99 -12.83
C VAL A 630 -21.42 -13.14 -12.04
N THR A 631 -20.30 -13.01 -12.72
CA THR A 631 -18.94 -13.10 -12.16
C THR A 631 -18.66 -11.90 -11.25
N ILE A 632 -18.55 -12.14 -9.94
CA ILE A 632 -18.11 -11.11 -8.99
C ILE A 632 -16.62 -10.84 -9.25
N ASN A 633 -16.34 -9.67 -9.84
CA ASN A 633 -15.00 -9.23 -10.18
C ASN A 633 -14.25 -8.85 -8.90
N THR A 634 -13.23 -9.61 -8.50
CA THR A 634 -12.48 -9.44 -7.24
C THR A 634 -11.74 -8.10 -7.15
N SER A 635 -11.44 -7.46 -8.29
CA SER A 635 -10.97 -6.07 -8.37
C SER A 635 -11.94 -5.06 -7.72
N ALA A 636 -13.23 -5.38 -7.65
CA ALA A 636 -14.26 -4.54 -7.03
C ALA A 636 -14.12 -4.45 -5.50
N GLN A 637 -13.61 -5.50 -4.82
CA GLN A 637 -13.45 -5.50 -3.36
C GLN A 637 -12.31 -4.57 -2.90
N MET A 638 -11.18 -4.52 -3.64
CA MET A 638 -10.10 -3.56 -3.36
C MET A 638 -10.50 -2.11 -3.68
N ALA A 639 -11.29 -1.91 -4.74
CA ALA A 639 -11.86 -0.61 -5.07
C ALA A 639 -12.85 -0.15 -3.98
N PHE A 640 -13.65 -1.06 -3.42
CA PHE A 640 -14.60 -0.78 -2.35
C PHE A 640 -13.91 -0.28 -1.07
N ALA A 641 -12.86 -0.96 -0.58
CA ALA A 641 -12.13 -0.51 0.60
C ALA A 641 -11.48 0.88 0.40
N SER A 642 -10.91 1.12 -0.78
CA SER A 642 -10.32 2.42 -1.12
C SER A 642 -11.39 3.53 -1.23
N ARG A 643 -12.59 3.19 -1.70
CA ARG A 643 -13.74 4.09 -1.80
C ARG A 643 -14.33 4.43 -0.42
N LEU A 644 -14.41 3.46 0.49
CA LEU A 644 -14.81 3.70 1.87
C LEU A 644 -13.84 4.63 2.60
N GLY A 645 -12.52 4.40 2.43
CA GLY A 645 -11.51 5.31 2.98
C GLY A 645 -11.67 6.74 2.46
N MET A 646 -11.96 6.92 1.17
CA MET A 646 -12.26 8.22 0.58
C MET A 646 -13.51 8.88 1.17
N TYR A 647 -14.61 8.15 1.31
CA TYR A 647 -15.84 8.68 1.92
C TYR A 647 -15.66 9.08 3.38
N SER A 648 -14.88 8.32 4.13
CA SER A 648 -14.55 8.69 5.50
C SER A 648 -13.74 9.99 5.58
N GLN A 649 -12.85 10.26 4.62
CA GLN A 649 -12.16 11.55 4.55
C GLN A 649 -13.08 12.70 4.15
N MET A 650 -14.07 12.47 3.27
CA MET A 650 -15.08 13.48 2.97
C MET A 650 -15.89 13.85 4.22
N PHE A 651 -16.22 12.87 5.07
CA PHE A 651 -16.89 13.12 6.34
C PHE A 651 -16.01 13.94 7.31
N ASN A 652 -14.70 13.64 7.41
CA ASN A 652 -13.75 14.44 8.19
C ASN A 652 -13.68 15.90 7.71
N ILE A 653 -13.75 16.13 6.40
CA ILE A 653 -13.79 17.50 5.83
C ILE A 653 -15.04 18.24 6.29
N ILE A 654 -16.22 17.59 6.27
CA ILE A 654 -17.47 18.22 6.72
C ILE A 654 -17.37 18.63 8.19
N ILE A 655 -16.84 17.76 9.06
CA ILE A 655 -16.61 18.07 10.48
C ILE A 655 -15.64 19.25 10.64
N ALA A 656 -14.51 19.23 9.92
CA ALA A 656 -13.52 20.30 10.00
C ALA A 656 -14.07 21.65 9.51
N ILE A 657 -14.88 21.66 8.45
CA ILE A 657 -15.56 22.87 7.96
C ILE A 657 -16.54 23.40 9.01
N ALA A 658 -17.38 22.53 9.58
CA ALA A 658 -18.34 22.91 10.61
C ALA A 658 -17.63 23.52 11.84
N ASP A 659 -16.50 22.94 12.25
CA ASP A 659 -15.69 23.45 13.36
C ASP A 659 -15.01 24.80 13.03
N VAL A 660 -14.47 24.98 11.82
CA VAL A 660 -13.89 26.26 11.40
C VAL A 660 -14.95 27.37 11.39
N ILE A 661 -16.14 27.08 10.86
CA ILE A 661 -17.25 28.04 10.81
C ILE A 661 -17.69 28.41 12.24
N THR A 662 -17.92 27.43 13.11
CA THR A 662 -18.34 27.67 14.50
C THR A 662 -17.27 28.33 15.36
N SER A 663 -15.99 28.21 15.01
CA SER A 663 -14.90 28.91 15.70
C SER A 663 -14.65 30.33 15.17
N SER A 664 -15.24 30.68 14.02
CA SER A 664 -15.13 32.00 13.39
C SER A 664 -16.35 32.90 13.67
N LEU A 665 -17.45 32.30 14.10
CA LEU A 665 -18.63 32.93 14.70
C LEU A 665 -18.36 33.16 16.19
#